data_AF-A0A369CAS9-F1
#
_entry.id   AF-A0A369CAS9-F1
#
_cell.length_a   1.000
_cell.length_b   1.000
_cell.length_c   1.000
_cell.angle_alpha   90.00
_cell.angle_beta   90.00
_cell.angle_gamma   90.00
#
_symmetry.space_group_name_H-M   'P 1'
#
loop_
_entity.id
_entity.type
_entity.pdbx_description
1 polymer ?
#
loop_
_entity_poly.entity_id
_entity_poly.type
_entity_poly.pdbx_seq_one_letter_code
_entity_poly.pdbx_strand_id
1 'polypeptide(L)'
;MFPFLQRFAAGAALLALPLAGQAHADQRDTEPPAGGARIQAPFYTGVDYEPPAPGSYRLPPLGTAADGRVLASDGRPLRLYDLFDGRYVLLSFIYSHCSDVNGCPLATAVLHRMQKLMAEDPELADNLRLVSLSFDPEFDTPEVMDLYGAAFRDGPGDWRFLTTASQAELEPLLAAYNQSVIRDVDAEGRPTSSFSHILRVFLIDPERRIRNIYSVAFLYPKLISNDVKTLLLEARAEETHTAAAHPAGLPDRYRPGDFKEGYESGDYATRSLAVENRRGRAADLLALAERTPLGLPPLPVPENNPITREKLELGRKLFYDRRLSLNDTFSCAMCHIPEQGFTNHELSTAVGVEGRTVRRNSPTLYNVAYATRLFHDGREFSLEHQVWGPLLARNEMANPSMGWVLEKIRRMPDYAGRFEAAFPGRGLDAETLGEAFATYQRALVSGNSPFDRWRYGGEAEALDPAARRGFGLFTGKAGCAACHTVGGESALFTDNDMHNTGVGYRESMYRPPSRKPVLLAPGVTVEVDMAVVETVSERPPGDVGLYEVTQNPGDRWKYRTPSLRNVALTAPYMHNGSLGSLREVVEFYNRGGVDNELLSPLIRPLELSEGEVDDLVAFLKSLTGDNVELIIADAFAAPVGDITRDDPNWSHDNRLR
;
A
#
# COMPACT_ATOMS: atom_id res chain seq x y z
N MET A 1 -18.28 47.15 -29.54
CA MET A 1 -18.23 48.12 -30.65
C MET A 1 -16.77 48.51 -30.84
N PHE A 2 -16.11 47.96 -31.87
CA PHE A 2 -14.84 48.44 -32.46
C PHE A 2 -15.06 49.84 -33.09
N PRO A 3 -14.05 50.66 -33.54
CA PRO A 3 -12.79 50.20 -34.16
C PRO A 3 -11.47 51.06 -34.06
N PHE A 4 -10.34 50.41 -34.40
CA PHE A 4 -9.19 50.77 -35.28
C PHE A 4 -8.25 51.98 -34.95
N LEU A 5 -6.93 51.75 -34.73
CA LEU A 5 -5.75 51.84 -35.65
C LEU A 5 -5.35 53.31 -36.03
N GLN A 6 -4.10 53.83 -36.04
CA GLN A 6 -2.77 53.29 -36.39
C GLN A 6 -1.63 54.34 -36.14
N ARG A 7 -0.46 53.88 -35.64
CA ARG A 7 1.00 54.21 -35.84
C ARG A 7 1.59 55.60 -36.23
N PHE A 8 2.81 55.84 -35.66
CA PHE A 8 4.14 56.31 -36.19
C PHE A 8 4.75 57.42 -35.30
N ALA A 9 6.05 57.60 -35.01
CA ALA A 9 7.31 56.83 -34.96
C ALA A 9 8.41 57.78 -34.43
N ALA A 10 9.39 57.27 -33.65
CA ALA A 10 10.76 57.77 -33.38
C ALA A 10 11.36 56.82 -32.30
N GLY A 11 12.51 56.14 -32.36
CA GLY A 11 13.81 56.37 -33.01
C GLY A 11 14.64 57.34 -32.18
N ALA A 12 15.84 57.10 -31.64
CA ALA A 12 16.79 55.98 -31.55
C ALA A 12 17.92 56.40 -30.56
N ALA A 13 18.67 55.45 -29.96
CA ALA A 13 20.07 55.54 -29.46
C ALA A 13 20.34 54.39 -28.46
N LEU A 14 21.45 53.64 -28.40
CA LEU A 14 22.80 53.73 -29.00
C LEU A 14 23.56 52.37 -28.77
N LEU A 15 24.31 51.90 -29.80
CA LEU A 15 25.66 51.26 -29.84
C LEU A 15 26.09 50.12 -28.84
N ALA A 16 26.93 49.11 -29.15
CA ALA A 16 27.49 48.48 -30.36
C ALA A 16 28.49 47.34 -29.97
N LEU A 17 28.35 46.16 -30.63
CA LEU A 17 29.42 45.22 -31.11
C LEU A 17 30.26 44.36 -30.12
N PRO A 18 31.00 43.32 -30.58
CA PRO A 18 30.67 42.19 -31.47
C PRO A 18 31.14 40.81 -30.91
N LEU A 19 30.73 39.70 -31.54
CA LEU A 19 31.13 38.31 -31.19
C LEU A 19 31.94 37.65 -32.31
N ALA A 20 33.21 37.31 -32.04
CA ALA A 20 33.97 36.19 -32.62
C ALA A 20 35.33 36.03 -31.92
N GLY A 21 35.70 34.81 -31.53
CA GLY A 21 37.06 34.46 -31.08
C GLY A 21 37.16 33.11 -30.35
N GLN A 22 37.99 32.20 -30.88
CA GLN A 22 38.13 30.77 -30.54
C GLN A 22 39.14 30.44 -29.41
N ALA A 23 39.12 29.14 -29.03
CA ALA A 23 40.19 28.27 -28.47
C ALA A 23 40.25 28.16 -26.92
N HIS A 24 40.43 27.00 -26.27
CA HIS A 24 41.28 25.83 -26.57
C HIS A 24 40.86 24.51 -25.84
N ALA A 25 41.14 23.36 -26.49
CA ALA A 25 41.72 22.05 -26.05
C ALA A 25 41.00 21.19 -24.96
N ASP A 26 41.02 19.86 -24.94
CA ASP A 26 41.91 18.84 -25.53
C ASP A 26 41.17 17.49 -25.69
N GLN A 27 41.49 16.73 -26.75
CA GLN A 27 41.01 15.37 -27.01
C GLN A 27 41.77 14.35 -26.15
N ARG A 28 41.08 13.30 -25.67
CA ARG A 28 41.66 11.95 -25.55
C ARG A 28 40.58 10.89 -25.37
N ASP A 29 40.00 10.50 -26.50
CA ASP A 29 39.57 9.11 -26.72
C ASP A 29 40.80 8.30 -27.10
N THR A 30 41.10 7.23 -26.37
CA THR A 30 41.95 6.14 -26.85
C THR A 30 41.35 4.79 -26.45
N GLU A 31 40.71 4.18 -27.45
CA GLU A 31 40.42 2.76 -27.75
C GLU A 31 40.14 1.73 -26.63
N PRO A 32 39.02 0.96 -26.72
CA PRO A 32 38.89 -0.30 -26.02
C PRO A 32 39.74 -1.39 -26.71
N PRO A 33 40.24 -2.38 -25.96
CA PRO A 33 41.21 -3.36 -26.45
C PRO A 33 40.65 -4.20 -27.61
N ALA A 34 41.55 -4.51 -28.56
CA ALA A 34 41.30 -5.35 -29.71
C ALA A 34 40.95 -6.79 -29.27
N GLY A 35 39.77 -7.27 -29.68
CA GLY A 35 39.36 -8.67 -29.56
C GLY A 35 37.93 -8.92 -29.06
N GLY A 36 37.24 -7.92 -28.51
CA GLY A 36 35.86 -8.06 -28.05
C GLY A 36 34.83 -7.75 -29.14
N ALA A 37 33.75 -8.55 -29.23
CA ALA A 37 32.60 -8.24 -30.08
C ALA A 37 32.11 -6.81 -29.82
N ARG A 38 32.22 -5.91 -30.82
CA ARG A 38 31.66 -4.57 -30.76
C ARG A 38 30.13 -4.71 -30.76
N ILE A 39 29.47 -4.22 -29.72
CA ILE A 39 28.00 -4.17 -29.66
C ILE A 39 27.53 -3.18 -30.74
N GLN A 40 26.80 -3.66 -31.74
CA GLN A 40 26.33 -2.88 -32.89
C GLN A 40 24.94 -2.25 -32.64
N ALA A 41 24.56 -2.02 -31.39
CA ALA A 41 23.26 -1.46 -30.98
C ALA A 41 23.32 0.08 -30.98
N PRO A 42 22.70 0.77 -31.95
CA PRO A 42 22.58 2.22 -31.91
C PRO A 42 21.83 2.60 -30.64
N PHE A 43 22.32 3.60 -29.89
CA PHE A 43 21.77 4.05 -28.59
C PHE A 43 22.11 3.19 -27.36
N TYR A 44 22.87 2.10 -27.48
CA TYR A 44 23.46 1.43 -26.31
C TYR A 44 24.78 2.14 -25.94
N THR A 45 24.66 3.25 -25.21
CA THR A 45 25.79 3.98 -24.62
C THR A 45 26.11 3.42 -23.24
N GLY A 46 27.25 3.84 -22.66
CA GLY A 46 27.52 3.54 -21.24
C GLY A 46 26.39 4.05 -20.34
N VAL A 47 26.27 3.49 -19.14
CA VAL A 47 25.26 3.93 -18.17
C VAL A 47 25.54 5.38 -17.79
N ASP A 48 24.61 6.31 -18.07
CA ASP A 48 24.72 7.74 -17.71
C ASP A 48 24.48 8.01 -16.21
N TYR A 49 24.39 6.95 -15.41
CA TYR A 49 24.21 6.99 -13.97
C TYR A 49 25.05 5.91 -13.30
N GLU A 50 25.46 6.15 -12.05
CA GLU A 50 26.17 5.15 -11.26
C GLU A 50 25.16 4.12 -10.71
N PRO A 51 25.28 2.82 -11.04
CA PRO A 51 24.40 1.80 -10.49
C PRO A 51 24.52 1.74 -8.96
N PRO A 52 23.41 1.51 -8.23
CA PRO A 52 23.43 1.45 -6.77
C PRO A 52 24.37 0.35 -6.25
N ALA A 53 25.02 0.61 -5.12
CA ALA A 53 25.97 -0.32 -4.54
C ALA A 53 25.27 -1.62 -4.07
N PRO A 54 25.92 -2.80 -4.17
CA PRO A 54 25.33 -4.04 -3.70
C PRO A 54 24.90 -3.96 -2.23
N GLY A 55 23.68 -4.37 -1.93
CA GLY A 55 23.11 -4.35 -0.57
C GLY A 55 22.54 -3.00 -0.12
N SER A 56 22.67 -1.93 -0.92
CA SER A 56 22.05 -0.63 -0.60
C SER A 56 20.56 -0.56 -0.97
N TYR A 57 20.02 -1.62 -1.56
CA TYR A 57 18.64 -1.76 -2.02
C TYR A 57 18.22 -3.22 -1.85
N ARG A 58 16.93 -3.51 -2.05
CA ARG A 58 16.41 -4.88 -2.09
C ARG A 58 15.72 -5.17 -3.40
N LEU A 59 15.79 -6.42 -3.85
CA LEU A 59 15.15 -6.88 -5.08
C LEU A 59 13.92 -7.73 -4.72
N PRO A 60 12.70 -7.17 -4.66
CA PRO A 60 11.52 -7.95 -4.28
C PRO A 60 11.19 -9.00 -5.35
N PRO A 61 10.55 -10.13 -4.98
CA PRO A 61 10.07 -11.08 -5.95
C PRO A 61 8.94 -10.47 -6.81
N LEU A 62 9.14 -10.47 -8.12
CA LEU A 62 8.23 -9.97 -9.15
C LEU A 62 7.19 -11.02 -9.60
N GLY A 63 7.48 -12.30 -9.34
CA GLY A 63 6.63 -13.44 -9.69
C GLY A 63 7.38 -14.76 -9.53
N THR A 64 6.76 -15.86 -9.93
CA THR A 64 7.40 -17.18 -9.96
C THR A 64 7.82 -17.52 -11.38
N ALA A 65 9.07 -17.92 -11.57
CA ALA A 65 9.58 -18.43 -12.83
C ALA A 65 8.82 -19.71 -13.21
N ALA A 66 8.43 -19.85 -14.48
CA ALA A 66 7.66 -21.01 -14.94
C ALA A 66 8.56 -22.16 -15.39
N ASP A 67 8.03 -23.39 -15.29
CA ASP A 67 8.70 -24.61 -15.74
C ASP A 67 8.18 -25.07 -17.11
N GLY A 68 8.99 -25.85 -17.82
CA GLY A 68 8.62 -26.45 -19.09
C GLY A 68 9.65 -27.47 -19.56
N ARG A 69 9.26 -28.28 -20.55
CA ARG A 69 10.17 -29.21 -21.21
C ARG A 69 11.05 -28.45 -22.18
N VAL A 70 12.36 -28.62 -22.08
CA VAL A 70 13.36 -28.00 -22.96
C VAL A 70 14.37 -29.06 -23.40
N LEU A 71 15.06 -28.79 -24.51
CA LEU A 71 16.14 -29.59 -25.04
C LEU A 71 17.46 -28.82 -24.87
N ALA A 72 18.46 -29.48 -24.31
CA ALA A 72 19.82 -28.97 -24.31
C ALA A 72 20.47 -29.10 -25.70
N SER A 73 21.57 -28.39 -25.92
CA SER A 73 22.33 -28.42 -27.18
C SER A 73 22.89 -29.80 -27.56
N ASP A 74 22.98 -30.74 -26.59
CA ASP A 74 23.35 -32.15 -26.81
C ASP A 74 22.14 -33.04 -27.18
N GLY A 75 20.96 -32.45 -27.39
CA GLY A 75 19.71 -33.15 -27.70
C GLY A 75 19.01 -33.79 -26.49
N ARG A 76 19.58 -33.65 -25.29
CA ARG A 76 19.04 -34.28 -24.08
C ARG A 76 17.81 -33.52 -23.57
N PRO A 77 16.69 -34.21 -23.28
CA PRO A 77 15.52 -33.57 -22.67
C PRO A 77 15.74 -33.28 -21.19
N LEU A 78 15.32 -32.11 -20.75
CA LEU A 78 15.32 -31.69 -19.34
C LEU A 78 14.13 -30.77 -19.04
N ARG A 79 13.92 -30.45 -17.76
CA ARG A 79 12.99 -29.42 -17.32
C ARG A 79 13.75 -28.11 -17.14
N LEU A 80 13.11 -26.97 -17.41
CA LEU A 80 13.73 -25.66 -17.18
C LEU A 80 14.11 -25.47 -15.70
N TYR A 81 13.30 -25.99 -14.77
CA TYR A 81 13.62 -25.98 -13.33
C TYR A 81 14.87 -26.76 -12.95
N ASP A 82 15.27 -27.78 -13.71
CA ASP A 82 16.52 -28.51 -13.46
C ASP A 82 17.75 -27.61 -13.67
N LEU A 83 17.56 -26.43 -14.29
CA LEU A 83 18.62 -25.44 -14.44
C LEU A 83 18.67 -24.45 -13.27
N PHE A 84 17.75 -24.50 -12.32
CA PHE A 84 17.67 -23.53 -11.22
C PHE A 84 18.38 -24.05 -9.93
N ASP A 85 18.98 -25.24 -9.98
CA ASP A 85 19.66 -25.98 -8.89
C ASP A 85 20.51 -25.14 -7.92
N GLY A 86 19.86 -24.46 -6.95
CA GLY A 86 20.54 -23.68 -5.92
C GLY A 86 21.27 -22.43 -6.43
N ARG A 87 21.02 -22.00 -7.67
CA ARG A 87 21.74 -20.90 -8.32
C ARG A 87 20.80 -19.82 -8.83
N TYR A 88 21.29 -18.59 -8.85
CA TYR A 88 20.64 -17.51 -9.58
C TYR A 88 20.75 -17.78 -11.07
N VAL A 89 19.69 -17.51 -11.81
CA VAL A 89 19.62 -17.75 -13.25
C VAL A 89 19.29 -16.48 -13.99
N LEU A 90 20.11 -16.15 -14.98
CA LEU A 90 19.84 -15.10 -15.96
C LEU A 90 19.27 -15.75 -17.23
N LEU A 91 17.95 -15.73 -17.37
CA LEU A 91 17.22 -16.35 -18.47
C LEU A 91 16.91 -15.32 -19.57
N SER A 92 17.37 -15.58 -20.79
CA SER A 92 17.10 -14.77 -21.98
C SER A 92 16.42 -15.61 -23.06
N PHE A 93 15.35 -15.06 -23.65
CA PHE A 93 14.69 -15.62 -24.82
C PHE A 93 15.33 -15.04 -26.09
N ILE A 94 15.84 -15.90 -26.97
CA ILE A 94 16.53 -15.51 -28.21
C ILE A 94 16.07 -16.36 -29.40
N TYR A 95 16.58 -16.07 -30.59
CA TYR A 95 16.61 -17.00 -31.72
C TYR A 95 17.86 -16.75 -32.56
N SER A 96 18.41 -17.80 -33.18
CA SER A 96 19.78 -17.76 -33.72
C SER A 96 19.95 -16.83 -34.93
N HIS A 97 18.89 -16.64 -35.72
CA HIS A 97 18.89 -15.83 -36.95
C HIS A 97 18.33 -14.42 -36.76
N CYS A 98 18.18 -13.96 -35.52
CA CYS A 98 17.73 -12.61 -35.21
C CYS A 98 18.65 -11.53 -35.78
N SER A 99 18.10 -10.67 -36.65
CA SER A 99 18.82 -9.54 -37.23
C SER A 99 18.62 -8.20 -36.49
N ASP A 100 17.78 -8.16 -35.45
CA ASP A 100 17.58 -6.94 -34.65
C ASP A 100 18.77 -6.73 -33.72
N VAL A 101 19.65 -5.79 -34.05
CA VAL A 101 20.84 -5.45 -33.26
C VAL A 101 20.55 -5.00 -31.83
N ASN A 102 19.34 -4.52 -31.55
CA ASN A 102 18.89 -4.13 -30.20
C ASN A 102 18.15 -5.26 -29.46
N GLY A 103 17.97 -6.42 -30.09
CA GLY A 103 17.30 -7.60 -29.57
C GLY A 103 18.29 -8.70 -29.13
N CYS A 104 18.23 -9.87 -29.79
CA CYS A 104 19.01 -11.05 -29.40
C CYS A 104 20.54 -10.86 -29.43
N PRO A 105 21.15 -10.16 -30.42
CA PRO A 105 22.57 -9.83 -30.41
C PRO A 105 23.00 -8.99 -29.21
N LEU A 106 22.16 -8.03 -28.76
CA LEU A 106 22.45 -7.23 -27.56
C LEU A 106 22.42 -8.09 -26.30
N ALA A 107 21.38 -8.89 -26.10
CA ALA A 107 21.31 -9.82 -24.96
C ALA A 107 22.51 -10.77 -24.92
N THR A 108 22.84 -11.36 -26.05
CA THR A 108 23.98 -12.29 -26.15
C THR A 108 25.30 -11.59 -25.84
N ALA A 109 25.52 -10.37 -26.32
CA ALA A 109 26.72 -9.60 -26.01
C ALA A 109 26.82 -9.22 -24.52
N VAL A 110 25.70 -8.88 -23.87
CA VAL A 110 25.68 -8.59 -22.42
C VAL A 110 25.93 -9.86 -21.60
N LEU A 111 25.31 -10.99 -21.95
CA LEU A 111 25.56 -12.27 -21.28
C LEU A 111 27.01 -12.73 -21.45
N HIS A 112 27.62 -12.53 -22.62
CA HIS A 112 29.05 -12.81 -22.82
C HIS A 112 29.96 -11.90 -21.97
N ARG A 113 29.58 -10.63 -21.77
CA ARG A 113 30.29 -9.76 -20.80
C ARG A 113 30.08 -10.23 -19.36
N MET A 114 28.89 -10.70 -18.99
CA MET A 114 28.64 -11.30 -17.69
C MET A 114 29.50 -12.54 -17.46
N GLN A 115 29.67 -13.40 -18.47
CA GLN A 115 30.57 -14.55 -18.41
C GLN A 115 32.03 -14.13 -18.14
N LYS A 116 32.51 -13.05 -18.78
CA LYS A 116 33.84 -12.50 -18.49
C LYS A 116 33.96 -11.95 -17.07
N LEU A 117 32.91 -11.26 -16.57
CA LEU A 117 32.86 -10.80 -15.18
C LEU A 117 32.86 -11.97 -14.19
N MET A 118 32.15 -13.05 -14.50
CA MET A 118 32.17 -14.28 -13.69
C MET A 118 33.56 -14.92 -13.67
N ALA A 119 34.35 -14.82 -14.75
CA ALA A 119 35.73 -15.29 -14.77
C ALA A 119 36.65 -14.53 -13.79
N GLU A 120 36.33 -13.27 -13.52
CA GLU A 120 37.09 -12.37 -12.65
C GLU A 120 36.54 -12.31 -11.22
N ASP A 121 35.31 -12.81 -11.00
CA ASP A 121 34.57 -12.75 -9.74
C ASP A 121 34.06 -14.14 -9.31
N PRO A 122 34.80 -14.85 -8.43
CA PRO A 122 34.42 -16.19 -7.97
C PRO A 122 33.05 -16.25 -7.30
N GLU A 123 32.62 -15.18 -6.61
CA GLU A 123 31.33 -15.14 -5.93
C GLU A 123 30.17 -15.18 -6.95
N LEU A 124 30.35 -14.52 -8.10
CA LEU A 124 29.38 -14.63 -9.20
C LEU A 124 29.51 -15.97 -9.94
N ALA A 125 30.72 -16.48 -10.15
CA ALA A 125 30.95 -17.76 -10.85
C ALA A 125 30.25 -18.94 -10.14
N ASP A 126 30.29 -18.97 -8.81
CA ASP A 126 29.73 -20.06 -8.02
C ASP A 126 28.20 -20.00 -7.93
N ASN A 127 27.61 -18.81 -8.01
CA ASN A 127 26.20 -18.58 -7.70
C ASN A 127 25.31 -18.22 -8.92
N LEU A 128 25.88 -17.80 -10.05
CA LEU A 128 25.12 -17.36 -11.24
C LEU A 128 25.24 -18.37 -12.38
N ARG A 129 24.11 -18.63 -13.06
CA ARG A 129 24.02 -19.42 -14.30
C ARG A 129 23.36 -18.60 -15.40
N LEU A 130 23.89 -18.70 -16.61
CA LEU A 130 23.35 -18.02 -17.79
C LEU A 130 22.54 -19.01 -18.63
N VAL A 131 21.36 -18.61 -19.10
CA VAL A 131 20.50 -19.46 -19.93
C VAL A 131 19.96 -18.64 -21.11
N SER A 132 20.19 -19.14 -22.31
CA SER A 132 19.61 -18.64 -23.56
C SER A 132 18.68 -19.69 -24.14
N LEU A 133 17.38 -19.41 -24.14
CA LEU A 133 16.33 -20.31 -24.63
C LEU A 133 15.80 -19.79 -25.96
N SER A 134 15.85 -20.63 -27.00
CA SER A 134 15.28 -20.30 -28.29
C SER A 134 13.76 -20.24 -28.24
N PHE A 135 13.18 -19.26 -28.94
CA PHE A 135 11.75 -19.20 -29.24
C PHE A 135 11.38 -19.58 -30.69
N ASP A 136 12.31 -20.14 -31.47
CA ASP A 136 12.06 -20.64 -32.82
C ASP A 136 12.51 -22.10 -32.99
N PRO A 137 11.85 -23.07 -32.32
CA PRO A 137 12.29 -24.47 -32.27
C PRO A 137 12.24 -25.17 -33.64
N GLU A 138 11.57 -24.59 -34.64
CA GLU A 138 11.54 -25.11 -36.01
C GLU A 138 12.90 -24.96 -36.72
N PHE A 139 13.61 -23.86 -36.43
CA PHE A 139 14.93 -23.58 -37.01
C PHE A 139 16.07 -23.84 -36.02
N ASP A 140 15.87 -23.44 -34.76
CA ASP A 140 16.85 -23.55 -33.68
C ASP A 140 16.80 -24.94 -33.04
N THR A 141 17.19 -25.94 -33.82
CA THR A 141 17.42 -27.31 -33.34
C THR A 141 18.56 -27.35 -32.30
N PRO A 142 18.66 -28.41 -31.48
CA PRO A 142 19.77 -28.58 -30.54
C PRO A 142 21.16 -28.35 -31.17
N GLU A 143 21.36 -28.86 -32.39
CA GLU A 143 22.59 -28.71 -33.16
C GLU A 143 22.87 -27.25 -33.55
N VAL A 144 21.83 -26.51 -33.96
CA VAL A 144 21.94 -25.08 -34.29
C VAL A 144 22.25 -24.25 -33.03
N MET A 145 21.61 -24.57 -31.91
CA MET A 145 21.88 -23.91 -30.62
C MET A 145 23.28 -24.24 -30.08
N ASP A 146 23.79 -25.44 -30.34
CA ASP A 146 25.19 -25.79 -30.03
C ASP A 146 26.17 -24.94 -30.85
N LEU A 147 25.94 -24.85 -32.16
CA LEU A 147 26.75 -24.05 -33.07
C LEU A 147 26.71 -22.56 -32.72
N TYR A 148 25.53 -22.02 -32.41
CA TYR A 148 25.36 -20.64 -31.96
C TYR A 148 26.15 -20.39 -30.67
N GLY A 149 26.01 -21.28 -29.69
CA GLY A 149 26.67 -21.17 -28.40
C GLY A 149 28.19 -21.36 -28.47
N ALA A 150 28.71 -22.15 -29.41
CA ALA A 150 30.14 -22.43 -29.55
C ALA A 150 31.00 -21.16 -29.70
N ALA A 151 30.44 -20.10 -30.30
CA ALA A 151 31.11 -18.81 -30.45
C ALA A 151 31.34 -18.06 -29.12
N PHE A 152 30.70 -18.49 -28.02
CA PHE A 152 30.71 -17.82 -26.72
C PHE A 152 31.16 -18.73 -25.57
N ARG A 153 31.68 -19.94 -25.85
CA ARG A 153 32.15 -20.91 -24.84
C ARG A 153 33.65 -20.76 -24.51
N ASP A 154 34.23 -19.59 -24.71
CA ASP A 154 35.67 -19.33 -24.60
C ASP A 154 36.15 -18.91 -23.19
N GLY A 155 35.27 -18.91 -22.18
CA GLY A 155 35.62 -18.55 -20.79
C GLY A 155 34.93 -19.40 -19.70
N PRO A 156 35.38 -19.31 -18.44
CA PRO A 156 34.74 -20.01 -17.32
C PRO A 156 33.35 -19.42 -17.06
N GLY A 157 32.33 -20.28 -16.97
CA GLY A 157 30.95 -19.87 -16.72
C GLY A 157 29.95 -20.93 -17.19
N ASP A 158 28.85 -21.08 -16.45
CA ASP A 158 27.78 -22.03 -16.76
C ASP A 158 26.74 -21.36 -17.67
N TRP A 159 26.98 -21.33 -18.99
CA TRP A 159 26.04 -20.79 -19.98
C TRP A 159 25.40 -21.91 -20.81
N ARG A 160 24.08 -22.06 -20.69
CA ARG A 160 23.27 -23.05 -21.40
C ARG A 160 22.52 -22.44 -22.56
N PHE A 161 22.56 -23.12 -23.70
CA PHE A 161 21.79 -22.80 -24.90
C PHE A 161 20.76 -23.91 -25.11
N LEU A 162 19.49 -23.53 -25.18
CA LEU A 162 18.35 -24.44 -25.12
C LEU A 162 17.37 -24.16 -26.26
N THR A 163 16.57 -25.17 -26.58
CA THR A 163 15.39 -25.06 -27.45
C THR A 163 14.25 -25.90 -26.88
N THR A 164 13.14 -26.06 -27.60
CA THR A 164 12.04 -26.96 -27.23
C THR A 164 11.80 -27.97 -28.34
N ALA A 165 11.06 -29.05 -28.06
CA ALA A 165 10.81 -30.09 -29.08
C ALA A 165 9.84 -29.62 -30.18
N SER A 166 9.01 -28.62 -29.90
CA SER A 166 8.06 -28.04 -30.85
C SER A 166 7.51 -26.70 -30.36
N GLN A 167 6.90 -25.94 -31.28
CA GLN A 167 6.20 -24.70 -30.94
C GLN A 167 5.14 -24.88 -29.84
N ALA A 168 4.43 -26.01 -29.83
CA ALA A 168 3.40 -26.31 -28.84
C ALA A 168 3.97 -26.51 -27.41
N GLU A 169 5.22 -26.95 -27.28
CA GLU A 169 5.89 -27.03 -25.98
C GLU A 169 6.45 -25.67 -25.54
N LEU A 170 6.76 -24.79 -26.48
CA LEU A 170 7.27 -23.45 -26.23
C LEU A 170 6.19 -22.44 -25.83
N GLU A 171 5.02 -22.48 -26.47
CA GLU A 171 3.94 -21.50 -26.25
C GLU A 171 3.55 -21.32 -24.76
N PRO A 172 3.38 -22.38 -23.96
CA PRO A 172 3.08 -22.23 -22.53
C PRO A 172 4.20 -21.53 -21.76
N LEU A 173 5.47 -21.77 -22.12
CA LEU A 173 6.62 -21.09 -21.52
C LEU A 173 6.60 -19.60 -21.87
N LEU A 174 6.44 -19.25 -23.15
CA LEU A 174 6.35 -17.86 -23.58
C LEU A 174 5.19 -17.12 -22.89
N ALA A 175 4.01 -17.74 -22.82
CA ALA A 175 2.85 -17.17 -22.14
C ALA A 175 3.12 -16.95 -20.63
N ALA A 176 3.75 -17.91 -19.96
CA ALA A 176 4.02 -17.82 -18.53
C ALA A 176 5.07 -16.76 -18.17
N TYR A 177 6.04 -16.50 -19.06
CA TYR A 177 6.99 -15.39 -18.93
C TYR A 177 6.47 -14.08 -19.56
N ASN A 178 5.21 -14.05 -20.01
CA ASN A 178 4.59 -12.94 -20.72
C ASN A 178 5.42 -12.44 -21.93
N GLN A 179 6.13 -13.35 -22.58
CA GLN A 179 7.02 -13.09 -23.71
C GLN A 179 6.21 -13.20 -25.02
N SER A 180 5.67 -12.07 -25.48
CA SER A 180 4.97 -12.03 -26.77
C SER A 180 5.98 -12.09 -27.92
N VAL A 181 5.75 -13.04 -28.82
CA VAL A 181 6.54 -13.25 -30.04
C VAL A 181 5.55 -13.28 -31.21
N ILE A 182 5.75 -12.41 -32.19
CA ILE A 182 4.91 -12.30 -33.38
C ILE A 182 5.79 -12.58 -34.59
N ARG A 183 5.40 -13.55 -35.42
CA ARG A 183 6.09 -13.83 -36.68
C ARG A 183 5.72 -12.73 -37.68
N ASP A 184 6.71 -12.07 -38.26
CA ASP A 184 6.47 -10.98 -39.22
C ASP A 184 5.90 -11.54 -40.52
N VAL A 185 5.11 -10.74 -41.24
CA VAL A 185 4.53 -11.11 -42.53
C VAL A 185 5.06 -10.22 -43.65
N ASP A 186 5.22 -10.79 -44.85
CA ASP A 186 5.61 -10.04 -46.05
C ASP A 186 4.44 -9.18 -46.58
N ALA A 187 4.70 -8.43 -47.66
CA ALA A 187 3.70 -7.56 -48.29
C ALA A 187 2.47 -8.31 -48.81
N GLU A 188 2.57 -9.63 -49.00
CA GLU A 188 1.50 -10.52 -49.43
C GLU A 188 0.82 -11.24 -48.25
N GLY A 189 1.18 -10.91 -47.00
CA GLY A 189 0.62 -11.50 -45.79
C GLY A 189 1.13 -12.90 -45.46
N ARG A 190 2.22 -13.35 -46.10
CA ARG A 190 2.83 -14.66 -45.83
C ARG A 190 3.83 -14.54 -44.68
N PRO A 191 3.89 -15.51 -43.75
CA PRO A 191 4.85 -15.48 -42.67
C PRO A 191 6.30 -15.49 -43.18
N THR A 192 7.12 -14.63 -42.61
CA THR A 192 8.56 -14.55 -42.88
C THR A 192 9.36 -15.35 -41.85
N SER A 193 10.68 -15.42 -42.03
CA SER A 193 11.59 -15.98 -41.04
C SER A 193 11.83 -15.03 -39.87
N SER A 194 11.46 -13.74 -39.91
CA SER A 194 11.73 -12.82 -38.79
C SER A 194 10.59 -12.79 -37.77
N PHE A 195 10.95 -12.46 -36.54
CA PHE A 195 10.02 -12.28 -35.44
C PHE A 195 10.18 -10.92 -34.79
N SER A 196 9.05 -10.26 -34.54
CA SER A 196 8.93 -9.11 -33.66
C SER A 196 8.69 -9.58 -32.22
N HIS A 197 9.59 -9.22 -31.30
CA HIS A 197 9.43 -9.50 -29.88
C HIS A 197 10.06 -8.40 -29.01
N ILE A 198 9.60 -8.31 -27.76
CA ILE A 198 10.21 -7.39 -26.78
C ILE A 198 11.40 -8.11 -26.14
N LEU A 199 12.57 -7.46 -26.10
CA LEU A 199 13.73 -7.99 -25.37
C LEU A 199 13.46 -7.97 -23.85
N ARG A 200 13.52 -9.14 -23.23
CA ARG A 200 13.49 -9.31 -21.77
C ARG A 200 14.52 -10.34 -21.33
N VAL A 201 15.25 -10.01 -20.28
CA VAL A 201 16.15 -10.93 -19.59
C VAL A 201 15.72 -10.99 -18.13
N PHE A 202 15.49 -12.20 -17.62
CA PHE A 202 14.94 -12.43 -16.28
C PHE A 202 16.06 -12.84 -15.33
N LEU A 203 16.16 -12.17 -14.18
CA LEU A 203 16.96 -12.65 -13.05
C LEU A 203 16.06 -13.47 -12.15
N ILE A 204 16.41 -14.73 -11.92
CA ILE A 204 15.63 -15.70 -11.14
C ILE A 204 16.49 -16.19 -9.98
N ASP A 205 15.91 -16.32 -8.79
CA ASP A 205 16.62 -16.84 -7.60
C ASP A 205 16.50 -18.36 -7.42
N PRO A 206 17.26 -18.97 -6.49
CA PRO A 206 17.19 -20.41 -6.21
C PRO A 206 15.79 -20.91 -5.79
N GLU A 207 14.97 -20.04 -5.19
CA GLU A 207 13.58 -20.34 -4.83
C GLU A 207 12.61 -20.19 -6.02
N ARG A 208 13.15 -20.00 -7.24
CA ARG A 208 12.41 -19.90 -8.51
C ARG A 208 11.55 -18.65 -8.60
N ARG A 209 11.92 -17.59 -7.89
CA ARG A 209 11.26 -16.28 -7.94
C ARG A 209 11.98 -15.39 -8.94
N ILE A 210 11.24 -14.71 -9.80
CA ILE A 210 11.78 -13.67 -10.67
C ILE A 210 12.09 -12.46 -9.78
N ARG A 211 13.35 -12.02 -9.74
CA ARG A 211 13.84 -10.91 -8.91
C ARG A 211 14.04 -9.62 -9.69
N ASN A 212 14.28 -9.72 -10.99
CA ASN A 212 14.32 -8.56 -11.89
C ASN A 212 14.00 -8.96 -13.35
N ILE A 213 13.57 -8.00 -14.17
CA ILE A 213 13.37 -8.15 -15.62
C ILE A 213 14.06 -6.98 -16.33
N TYR A 214 15.16 -7.26 -17.02
CA TYR A 214 15.94 -6.26 -17.75
C TYR A 214 15.37 -6.04 -19.15
N SER A 215 15.15 -4.76 -19.49
CA SER A 215 14.86 -4.30 -20.85
C SER A 215 16.11 -3.71 -21.51
N VAL A 216 16.03 -3.37 -22.80
CA VAL A 216 17.13 -2.72 -23.56
C VAL A 216 17.74 -1.54 -22.79
N ALA A 217 16.92 -0.74 -22.11
CA ALA A 217 17.36 0.46 -21.39
C ALA A 217 18.13 0.19 -20.09
N PHE A 218 18.04 -1.04 -19.53
CA PHE A 218 18.62 -1.39 -18.22
C PHE A 218 19.47 -2.68 -18.26
N LEU A 219 19.71 -3.24 -19.45
CA LEU A 219 20.47 -4.47 -19.61
C LEU A 219 21.98 -4.16 -19.62
N TYR A 220 22.56 -3.92 -18.44
CA TYR A 220 23.98 -3.61 -18.28
C TYR A 220 24.69 -4.60 -17.35
N PRO A 221 25.91 -5.08 -17.69
CA PRO A 221 26.63 -6.06 -16.88
C PRO A 221 26.84 -5.62 -15.42
N LYS A 222 27.17 -4.34 -15.20
CA LYS A 222 27.43 -3.82 -13.86
C LYS A 222 26.16 -3.83 -12.99
N LEU A 223 25.01 -3.45 -13.54
CA LEU A 223 23.73 -3.47 -12.83
C LEU A 223 23.35 -4.91 -12.46
N ILE A 224 23.43 -5.84 -13.43
CA ILE A 224 23.13 -7.26 -13.19
C ILE A 224 24.06 -7.84 -12.10
N SER A 225 25.36 -7.50 -12.13
CA SER A 225 26.30 -7.96 -11.11
C SER A 225 25.97 -7.43 -9.72
N ASN A 226 25.54 -6.16 -9.62
CA ASN A 226 25.16 -5.56 -8.34
C ASN A 226 23.85 -6.17 -7.82
N ASP A 227 22.91 -6.48 -8.71
CA ASP A 227 21.65 -7.14 -8.36
C ASP A 227 21.92 -8.52 -7.77
N VAL A 228 22.72 -9.36 -8.44
CA VAL A 228 23.07 -10.70 -7.95
C VAL A 228 23.79 -10.63 -6.60
N LYS A 229 24.74 -9.70 -6.43
CA LYS A 229 25.44 -9.51 -5.15
C LYS A 229 24.51 -9.03 -4.03
N THR A 230 23.55 -8.19 -4.35
CA THR A 230 22.52 -7.76 -3.40
C THR A 230 21.70 -8.96 -2.92
N LEU A 231 21.29 -9.83 -3.83
CA LEU A 231 20.55 -11.06 -3.49
C LEU A 231 21.38 -12.02 -2.62
N LEU A 232 22.68 -12.15 -2.90
CA LEU A 232 23.58 -12.96 -2.08
C LEU A 232 23.74 -12.40 -0.66
N LEU A 233 23.77 -11.08 -0.50
CA LEU A 233 23.80 -10.43 0.82
C LEU A 233 22.47 -10.61 1.57
N GLU A 234 21.34 -10.54 0.87
CA GLU A 234 20.02 -10.81 1.45
C GLU A 234 19.92 -12.24 1.99
N ALA A 235 20.35 -13.24 1.20
CA ALA A 235 20.32 -14.64 1.60
C ALA A 235 21.17 -14.90 2.87
N ARG A 236 22.36 -14.28 2.94
CA ARG A 236 23.23 -14.36 4.14
C ARG A 236 22.59 -13.70 5.38
N ALA A 237 21.86 -12.61 5.19
CA ALA A 237 21.14 -11.94 6.27
C ALA A 237 19.95 -12.77 6.77
N GLU A 238 19.24 -13.48 5.88
CA GLU A 238 18.14 -14.38 6.23
C GLU A 238 18.63 -15.61 7.03
N GLU A 239 19.80 -16.18 6.73
CA GLU A 239 20.41 -17.26 7.53
C GLU A 239 20.83 -16.80 8.94
N THR A 240 21.07 -15.50 9.14
CA THR A 240 21.45 -14.94 10.46
C THR A 240 20.21 -14.60 11.32
N HIS A 241 19.01 -14.66 10.76
CA HIS A 241 17.76 -14.26 11.39
C HIS A 241 16.70 -15.38 11.49
N THR A 242 17.09 -16.65 11.51
CA THR A 242 16.17 -17.74 11.91
C THR A 242 16.00 -17.83 13.42
N ALA A 243 15.34 -16.83 14.02
CA ALA A 243 14.85 -16.87 15.40
C ALA A 243 13.69 -15.88 15.62
N ALA A 244 12.59 -16.04 14.89
CA ALA A 244 11.24 -15.61 15.32
C ALA A 244 10.21 -16.15 14.32
N ALA A 245 9.56 -17.26 14.65
CA ALA A 245 8.46 -17.78 13.87
C ALA A 245 7.22 -16.90 14.07
N HIS A 246 6.89 -16.08 13.06
CA HIS A 246 5.51 -15.62 12.84
C HIS A 246 4.74 -16.71 12.07
N PRO A 247 3.44 -16.92 12.35
CA PRO A 247 2.67 -17.96 11.68
C PRO A 247 2.52 -17.61 10.19
N ALA A 248 2.89 -18.56 9.32
CA ALA A 248 2.71 -18.66 7.87
C ALA A 248 2.09 -17.41 7.19
N GLY A 249 2.97 -16.53 6.71
CA GLY A 249 2.66 -15.17 6.25
C GLY A 249 1.82 -15.10 4.97
N LEU A 250 0.79 -14.25 5.03
CA LEU A 250 0.30 -13.55 3.86
C LEU A 250 1.45 -12.68 3.29
N PRO A 251 1.54 -12.48 1.97
CA PRO A 251 2.56 -11.61 1.36
C PRO A 251 2.65 -10.24 2.06
N ASP A 252 3.83 -9.61 2.03
CA ASP A 252 4.13 -8.22 2.52
C ASP A 252 3.17 -7.11 2.00
N ARG A 253 2.21 -7.47 1.13
CA ARG A 253 1.22 -6.63 0.46
C ARG A 253 -0.05 -6.36 1.28
N TYR A 254 -0.15 -6.85 2.51
CA TYR A 254 -1.33 -6.67 3.37
C TYR A 254 -1.02 -5.98 4.70
N ARG A 255 0.05 -5.19 4.74
CA ARG A 255 0.43 -4.41 5.92
C ARG A 255 -0.36 -3.11 6.03
N PRO A 256 -0.46 -2.55 7.24
CA PRO A 256 -0.84 -1.16 7.39
C PRO A 256 0.06 -0.27 6.52
N GLY A 257 -0.55 0.65 5.79
CA GLY A 257 0.11 1.61 4.93
C GLY A 257 0.84 2.69 5.73
N ASP A 258 1.06 3.81 5.06
CA ASP A 258 1.77 4.92 5.67
C ASP A 258 1.01 5.61 6.78
N PHE A 259 1.78 6.12 7.75
CA PHE A 259 1.35 7.16 8.66
C PHE A 259 2.37 8.30 8.54
N LYS A 260 1.94 9.55 8.74
CA LYS A 260 2.77 10.76 8.45
C LYS A 260 3.94 10.98 9.42
N GLU A 261 4.27 10.02 10.29
CA GLU A 261 5.49 10.10 11.11
C GLU A 261 6.71 10.11 10.19
N GLY A 262 7.55 11.14 10.31
CA GLY A 262 8.72 11.33 9.45
C GLY A 262 8.42 11.94 8.07
N TYR A 263 7.18 12.28 7.74
CA TYR A 263 6.81 12.92 6.46
C TYR A 263 7.40 14.34 6.32
N GLU A 264 7.82 14.95 7.42
CA GLU A 264 8.58 16.21 7.44
C GLU A 264 10.00 16.06 6.85
N SER A 265 10.44 14.83 6.54
CA SER A 265 11.74 14.55 5.91
C SER A 265 11.62 14.33 4.40
N GLY A 266 12.60 14.82 3.64
CA GLY A 266 12.74 14.51 2.21
C GLY A 266 13.11 13.05 1.93
N ASP A 267 13.58 12.32 2.94
CA ASP A 267 13.94 10.90 2.87
C ASP A 267 12.74 9.96 3.13
N TYR A 268 11.53 10.52 3.26
CA TYR A 268 10.33 9.73 3.50
C TYR A 268 10.07 8.77 2.34
N ALA A 269 10.02 7.47 2.65
CA ALA A 269 9.65 6.43 1.71
C ALA A 269 8.24 5.92 2.05
N THR A 270 7.33 6.07 1.10
CA THR A 270 5.97 5.53 1.20
C THR A 270 6.00 4.00 1.25
N ARG A 271 5.28 3.43 2.21
CA ARG A 271 4.93 2.00 2.34
C ARG A 271 3.54 1.72 1.76
N SER A 272 2.84 2.74 1.28
CA SER A 272 1.54 2.61 0.63
C SER A 272 1.65 1.84 -0.68
N LEU A 273 0.67 0.97 -0.94
CA LEU A 273 0.62 0.18 -2.17
C LEU A 273 -0.16 0.91 -3.24
N ALA A 274 0.38 0.89 -4.47
CA ALA A 274 -0.33 1.36 -5.65
C ALA A 274 -1.67 0.61 -5.80
N VAL A 275 -2.70 1.30 -6.27
CA VAL A 275 -4.09 0.80 -6.29
C VAL A 275 -4.21 -0.48 -7.10
N GLU A 276 -3.49 -0.58 -8.21
CA GLU A 276 -3.41 -1.75 -9.09
C GLU A 276 -2.83 -3.01 -8.41
N ASN A 277 -2.11 -2.84 -7.30
CA ASN A 277 -1.50 -3.92 -6.52
C ASN A 277 -2.38 -4.37 -5.34
N ARG A 278 -3.50 -3.70 -5.08
CA ARG A 278 -4.48 -4.05 -4.03
C ARG A 278 -5.33 -5.24 -4.48
N ARG A 279 -4.79 -6.45 -4.40
CA ARG A 279 -5.51 -7.71 -4.65
C ARG A 279 -5.65 -8.48 -3.35
N GLY A 280 -6.84 -8.57 -2.77
CA GLY A 280 -7.07 -9.33 -1.54
C GLY A 280 -7.47 -10.78 -1.75
N ARG A 281 -7.44 -11.55 -0.67
CA ARG A 281 -8.05 -12.89 -0.56
C ARG A 281 -9.06 -12.82 0.57
N ALA A 282 -10.29 -13.24 0.30
CA ALA A 282 -11.32 -13.29 1.34
C ALA A 282 -10.80 -14.12 2.52
N ALA A 283 -10.77 -13.52 3.71
CA ALA A 283 -10.41 -14.19 4.94
C ALA A 283 -11.67 -14.77 5.58
N ASP A 284 -11.50 -15.79 6.42
CA ASP A 284 -12.59 -16.32 7.23
C ASP A 284 -12.79 -15.46 8.49
N LEU A 285 -13.28 -14.23 8.32
CA LEU A 285 -13.54 -13.32 9.44
C LEU A 285 -14.57 -13.90 10.42
N LEU A 286 -15.44 -14.82 9.97
CA LEU A 286 -16.35 -15.55 10.84
C LEU A 286 -15.59 -16.38 11.88
N ALA A 287 -14.54 -17.09 11.47
CA ALA A 287 -13.72 -17.88 12.39
C ALA A 287 -12.97 -17.00 13.42
N LEU A 288 -12.59 -15.77 13.04
CA LEU A 288 -12.01 -14.79 13.97
C LEU A 288 -13.05 -14.26 14.96
N ALA A 289 -14.28 -14.03 14.51
CA ALA A 289 -15.37 -13.59 15.37
C ALA A 289 -15.80 -14.68 16.37
N GLU A 290 -15.77 -15.95 15.96
CA GLU A 290 -16.07 -17.11 16.82
C GLU A 290 -14.98 -17.39 17.85
N ARG A 291 -13.71 -17.11 17.52
CA ARG A 291 -12.56 -17.31 18.41
C ARG A 291 -12.06 -15.98 18.93
N THR A 292 -12.53 -15.58 20.11
CA THR A 292 -12.09 -14.34 20.76
C THR A 292 -10.55 -14.28 20.83
N PRO A 293 -9.90 -13.34 20.13
CA PRO A 293 -8.45 -13.21 20.19
C PRO A 293 -7.98 -12.89 21.61
N LEU A 294 -6.77 -13.35 21.95
CA LEU A 294 -6.19 -13.12 23.27
C LEU A 294 -6.19 -11.63 23.63
N GLY A 295 -6.57 -11.33 24.87
CA GLY A 295 -6.61 -9.96 25.41
C GLY A 295 -7.88 -9.17 25.11
N LEU A 296 -8.80 -9.72 24.30
CA LEU A 296 -10.14 -9.18 24.11
C LEU A 296 -11.18 -9.91 24.95
N PRO A 297 -12.24 -9.23 25.42
CA PRO A 297 -13.40 -9.91 26.00
C PRO A 297 -14.21 -10.63 24.92
N PRO A 298 -15.11 -11.56 25.30
CA PRO A 298 -16.03 -12.20 24.35
C PRO A 298 -16.75 -11.18 23.50
N LEU A 299 -16.82 -11.44 22.18
CA LEU A 299 -17.42 -10.52 21.21
C LEU A 299 -18.91 -10.31 21.54
N PRO A 300 -19.38 -9.07 21.76
CA PRO A 300 -20.80 -8.81 21.95
C PRO A 300 -21.56 -8.99 20.63
N VAL A 301 -22.41 -10.01 20.57
CA VAL A 301 -23.28 -10.32 19.43
C VAL A 301 -24.74 -10.24 19.88
N PRO A 302 -25.55 -9.30 19.35
CA PRO A 302 -26.97 -9.22 19.67
C PRO A 302 -27.73 -10.46 19.23
N GLU A 303 -28.65 -10.95 20.06
CA GLU A 303 -29.48 -12.13 19.74
C GLU A 303 -30.31 -11.96 18.47
N ASN A 304 -30.80 -10.74 18.21
CA ASN A 304 -31.59 -10.41 17.02
C ASN A 304 -30.73 -10.21 15.76
N ASN A 305 -29.42 -10.10 15.89
CA ASN A 305 -28.51 -9.96 14.75
C ASN A 305 -27.25 -10.84 14.90
N PRO A 306 -27.41 -12.18 14.83
CA PRO A 306 -26.28 -13.10 14.86
C PRO A 306 -25.41 -12.92 13.62
N ILE A 307 -24.11 -13.15 13.78
CA ILE A 307 -23.13 -13.13 12.68
C ILE A 307 -23.30 -14.41 11.86
N THR A 308 -23.71 -14.28 10.60
CA THR A 308 -23.73 -15.38 9.64
C THR A 308 -22.84 -15.04 8.44
N ARG A 309 -22.45 -16.04 7.65
CA ARG A 309 -21.63 -15.83 6.46
C ARG A 309 -22.34 -14.92 5.45
N GLU A 310 -23.63 -15.12 5.24
CA GLU A 310 -24.45 -14.35 4.30
C GLU A 310 -24.53 -12.87 4.70
N LYS A 311 -24.75 -12.59 6.00
CA LYS A 311 -24.79 -11.22 6.52
C LYS A 311 -23.42 -10.54 6.48
N LEU A 312 -22.36 -11.29 6.82
CA LEU A 312 -20.98 -10.80 6.78
C LEU A 312 -20.57 -10.43 5.35
N GLU A 313 -20.84 -11.29 4.38
CA GLU A 313 -20.54 -11.04 2.97
C GLU A 313 -21.36 -9.89 2.39
N LEU A 314 -22.64 -9.80 2.75
CA LEU A 314 -23.51 -8.69 2.36
C LEU A 314 -23.02 -7.36 2.97
N GLY A 315 -22.74 -7.32 4.27
CA GLY A 315 -22.21 -6.16 4.97
C GLY A 315 -20.87 -5.71 4.39
N ARG A 316 -19.98 -6.65 4.10
CA ARG A 316 -18.71 -6.37 3.43
C ARG A 316 -18.95 -5.75 2.06
N LYS A 317 -19.80 -6.35 1.22
CA LYS A 317 -20.12 -5.79 -0.10
C LYS A 317 -20.61 -4.34 0.02
N LEU A 318 -21.57 -4.07 0.91
CA LEU A 318 -22.12 -2.74 1.13
C LEU A 318 -21.04 -1.73 1.58
N PHE A 319 -20.11 -2.14 2.46
CA PHE A 319 -19.06 -1.27 3.00
C PHE A 319 -18.13 -0.67 1.94
N TYR A 320 -17.81 -1.44 0.89
CA TYR A 320 -16.92 -0.99 -0.18
C TYR A 320 -17.65 -0.40 -1.39
N ASP A 321 -18.99 -0.46 -1.42
CA ASP A 321 -19.79 -0.09 -2.59
C ASP A 321 -20.00 1.43 -2.71
N ARG A 322 -19.33 2.05 -3.69
CA ARG A 322 -19.40 3.51 -3.93
C ARG A 322 -20.79 3.99 -4.37
N ARG A 323 -21.59 3.08 -4.94
CA ARG A 323 -22.94 3.36 -5.46
C ARG A 323 -23.94 3.69 -4.36
N LEU A 324 -23.59 3.45 -3.09
CA LEU A 324 -24.43 3.82 -1.95
C LEU A 324 -24.44 5.31 -1.64
N SER A 325 -23.42 6.07 -2.08
CA SER A 325 -23.43 7.54 -1.98
C SER A 325 -24.35 8.19 -3.00
N LEU A 326 -24.78 9.43 -2.76
CA LEU A 326 -25.72 10.15 -3.64
C LEU A 326 -25.33 10.10 -5.12
N ASN A 327 -24.04 10.31 -5.43
CA ASN A 327 -23.49 10.43 -6.77
C ASN A 327 -22.60 9.24 -7.19
N ASP A 328 -22.71 8.10 -6.50
CA ASP A 328 -21.96 6.87 -6.81
C ASP A 328 -20.43 6.98 -6.69
N THR A 329 -19.92 7.95 -5.90
CA THR A 329 -18.47 8.20 -5.80
C THR A 329 -17.84 7.93 -4.43
N PHE A 330 -18.63 7.65 -3.37
CA PHE A 330 -18.13 7.41 -2.02
C PHE A 330 -18.62 6.09 -1.42
N SER A 331 -17.72 5.38 -0.75
CA SER A 331 -18.03 4.23 0.11
C SER A 331 -17.45 4.43 1.51
N CYS A 332 -17.85 3.58 2.47
CA CYS A 332 -17.33 3.65 3.83
C CYS A 332 -15.80 3.50 3.86
N ALA A 333 -15.26 2.65 2.98
CA ALA A 333 -13.84 2.36 2.84
C ALA A 333 -12.97 3.53 2.35
N MET A 334 -13.57 4.66 1.96
CA MET A 334 -12.80 5.87 1.58
C MET A 334 -12.50 6.78 2.78
N CYS A 335 -13.27 6.65 3.86
CA CYS A 335 -13.03 7.35 5.13
C CYS A 335 -12.45 6.41 6.20
N HIS A 336 -12.72 5.11 6.08
CA HIS A 336 -12.25 4.04 6.94
C HIS A 336 -11.40 3.06 6.11
N ILE A 337 -10.23 3.54 5.69
CA ILE A 337 -9.34 2.85 4.75
C ILE A 337 -8.66 1.67 5.47
N PRO A 338 -8.84 0.42 5.01
CA PRO A 338 -8.38 -0.77 5.73
C PRO A 338 -6.89 -0.75 6.06
N GLU A 339 -6.05 -0.43 5.07
CA GLU A 339 -4.60 -0.34 5.24
C GLU A 339 -4.18 0.85 6.11
N GLN A 340 -5.04 1.85 6.31
CA GLN A 340 -4.77 2.97 7.23
C GLN A 340 -5.50 2.72 8.56
N GLY A 341 -5.44 1.48 9.05
CA GLY A 341 -6.08 1.07 10.29
C GLY A 341 -7.59 1.33 10.38
N PHE A 342 -8.30 1.25 9.26
CA PHE A 342 -9.71 1.64 9.12
C PHE A 342 -10.00 3.09 9.55
N THR A 343 -9.05 4.00 9.34
CA THR A 343 -9.21 5.46 9.43
C THR A 343 -8.71 6.12 8.12
N ASN A 344 -8.35 7.41 8.15
CA ASN A 344 -7.74 8.15 7.06
C ASN A 344 -6.50 8.90 7.60
N HIS A 345 -5.31 8.47 7.19
CA HIS A 345 -4.02 9.00 7.64
C HIS A 345 -3.56 10.21 6.82
N GLU A 346 -4.11 10.38 5.61
CA GLU A 346 -3.67 11.42 4.68
C GLU A 346 -4.22 12.80 5.03
N LEU A 347 -5.33 12.85 5.77
CA LEU A 347 -6.02 14.08 6.13
C LEU A 347 -6.35 14.09 7.63
N SER A 348 -6.28 15.27 8.25
CA SER A 348 -6.73 15.44 9.64
C SER A 348 -8.20 15.03 9.80
N THR A 349 -9.02 15.39 8.81
CA THR A 349 -10.43 15.06 8.72
C THR A 349 -10.78 14.65 7.31
N ALA A 350 -11.67 13.67 7.16
CA ALA A 350 -12.01 13.12 5.85
C ALA A 350 -12.79 14.11 4.97
N VAL A 351 -12.82 13.83 3.66
CA VAL A 351 -13.54 14.63 2.67
C VAL A 351 -14.64 13.77 2.07
N GLY A 352 -15.88 14.23 2.15
CA GLY A 352 -17.04 13.57 1.55
C GLY A 352 -17.45 14.19 0.22
N VAL A 353 -18.75 14.00 -0.13
CA VAL A 353 -19.33 14.39 -1.42
C VAL A 353 -19.06 15.86 -1.79
N GLU A 354 -18.58 16.05 -3.03
CA GLU A 354 -18.22 17.34 -3.65
C GLU A 354 -17.14 18.14 -2.89
N GLY A 355 -16.21 17.46 -2.21
CA GLY A 355 -15.09 18.11 -1.54
C GLY A 355 -15.42 18.68 -0.16
N ARG A 356 -16.60 18.37 0.39
CA ARG A 356 -17.02 18.84 1.71
C ARG A 356 -16.23 18.11 2.79
N THR A 357 -15.43 18.85 3.54
CA THR A 357 -14.62 18.31 4.64
C THR A 357 -15.50 18.05 5.87
N VAL A 358 -15.28 16.92 6.56
CA VAL A 358 -15.92 16.65 7.84
C VAL A 358 -15.19 17.36 8.98
N ARG A 359 -15.88 17.60 10.10
CA ARG A 359 -15.32 18.33 11.25
C ARG A 359 -14.38 17.51 12.12
N ARG A 360 -14.43 16.18 11.99
CA ARG A 360 -13.80 15.24 12.91
C ARG A 360 -12.98 14.19 12.18
N ASN A 361 -11.92 13.72 12.81
CA ASN A 361 -11.12 12.60 12.34
C ASN A 361 -11.96 11.32 12.32
N SER A 362 -11.80 10.48 11.30
CA SER A 362 -12.50 9.20 11.19
C SER A 362 -11.98 8.23 12.27
N PRO A 363 -12.79 7.76 13.23
CA PRO A 363 -12.31 6.78 14.19
C PRO A 363 -12.03 5.44 13.50
N THR A 364 -11.07 4.67 14.02
CA THR A 364 -10.85 3.29 13.56
C THR A 364 -12.10 2.42 13.75
N LEU A 365 -12.28 1.45 12.86
CA LEU A 365 -13.31 0.40 12.99
C LEU A 365 -12.79 -0.90 13.61
N TYR A 366 -11.48 -1.01 13.88
CA TYR A 366 -10.99 -2.16 14.63
C TYR A 366 -11.64 -2.22 16.01
N ASN A 367 -12.15 -3.40 16.37
CA ASN A 367 -12.76 -3.66 17.67
C ASN A 367 -13.97 -2.74 17.97
N VAL A 368 -14.60 -2.14 16.95
CA VAL A 368 -15.74 -1.22 17.14
C VAL A 368 -16.96 -1.92 17.75
N ALA A 369 -17.04 -3.26 17.63
CA ALA A 369 -18.04 -4.10 18.29
C ALA A 369 -18.17 -3.85 19.80
N TYR A 370 -17.07 -3.50 20.45
CA TYR A 370 -17.00 -3.32 21.90
C TYR A 370 -17.33 -1.90 22.37
N ALA A 371 -17.55 -0.96 21.44
CA ALA A 371 -17.91 0.40 21.78
C ALA A 371 -19.35 0.45 22.29
N THR A 372 -19.55 1.01 23.49
CA THR A 372 -20.89 1.23 24.05
C THR A 372 -21.48 2.57 23.62
N ARG A 373 -20.63 3.47 23.13
CA ARG A 373 -20.97 4.76 22.53
C ARG A 373 -20.20 4.92 21.23
N LEU A 374 -20.87 5.37 20.19
CA LEU A 374 -20.35 5.58 18.84
C LEU A 374 -20.30 7.07 18.52
N PHE A 375 -19.50 7.43 17.50
CA PHE A 375 -19.03 8.78 17.24
C PHE A 375 -18.14 9.37 18.35
N HIS A 376 -17.46 10.48 18.06
CA HIS A 376 -16.64 11.18 19.06
C HIS A 376 -17.48 11.89 20.13
N ASP A 377 -18.72 12.28 19.83
CA ASP A 377 -19.66 12.88 20.79
C ASP A 377 -20.55 11.84 21.49
N GLY A 378 -20.37 10.55 21.20
CA GLY A 378 -21.08 9.47 21.88
C GLY A 378 -22.61 9.48 21.66
N ARG A 379 -23.08 10.04 20.54
CA ARG A 379 -24.51 10.27 20.26
C ARG A 379 -25.30 9.02 19.87
N GLU A 380 -24.61 7.93 19.55
CA GLU A 380 -25.22 6.68 19.10
C GLU A 380 -24.73 5.51 19.97
N PHE A 381 -25.57 4.51 20.17
CA PHE A 381 -25.32 3.34 21.03
C PHE A 381 -25.43 2.02 20.26
N SER A 382 -25.85 2.05 19.00
CA SER A 382 -26.00 0.87 18.15
C SER A 382 -25.25 1.03 16.82
N LEU A 383 -24.47 -0.01 16.46
CA LEU A 383 -23.84 -0.09 15.15
C LEU A 383 -24.87 -0.15 14.02
N GLU A 384 -26.00 -0.84 14.24
CA GLU A 384 -27.12 -0.92 13.29
C GLU A 384 -27.67 0.45 12.93
N HIS A 385 -27.72 1.38 13.89
CA HIS A 385 -28.25 2.72 13.67
C HIS A 385 -27.18 3.71 13.19
N GLN A 386 -25.93 3.52 13.63
CA GLN A 386 -24.82 4.43 13.33
C GLN A 386 -24.67 4.69 11.83
N VAL A 387 -24.87 3.68 10.99
CA VAL A 387 -24.68 3.75 9.53
C VAL A 387 -25.56 4.80 8.85
N TRP A 388 -26.71 5.15 9.44
CA TRP A 388 -27.58 6.17 8.88
C TRP A 388 -27.02 7.58 8.97
N GLY A 389 -26.11 7.83 9.93
CA GLY A 389 -25.36 9.08 10.02
C GLY A 389 -24.60 9.39 8.72
N PRO A 390 -23.57 8.61 8.36
CA PRO A 390 -22.76 8.84 7.16
C PRO A 390 -23.59 8.76 5.86
N LEU A 391 -24.55 7.83 5.78
CA LEU A 391 -25.39 7.66 4.58
C LEU A 391 -26.19 8.92 4.22
N LEU A 392 -26.67 9.66 5.23
CA LEU A 392 -27.56 10.81 5.07
C LEU A 392 -26.86 12.17 5.26
N ALA A 393 -25.69 12.19 5.90
CA ALA A 393 -24.94 13.42 6.14
C ALA A 393 -24.49 14.07 4.81
N ARG A 394 -24.83 15.35 4.64
CA ARG A 394 -24.57 16.12 3.40
C ARG A 394 -23.09 16.29 3.05
N ASN A 395 -22.23 16.22 4.06
CA ASN A 395 -20.77 16.30 3.95
C ASN A 395 -20.09 14.92 3.98
N GLU A 396 -20.87 13.84 3.92
CA GLU A 396 -20.37 12.46 3.80
C GLU A 396 -20.96 11.82 2.54
N MET A 397 -21.98 10.95 2.63
CA MET A 397 -22.55 10.25 1.46
C MET A 397 -23.80 10.94 0.88
N ALA A 398 -24.36 11.93 1.57
CA ALA A 398 -25.34 12.90 1.08
C ALA A 398 -26.68 12.37 0.52
N ASN A 399 -27.11 11.15 0.84
CA ASN A 399 -28.41 10.67 0.38
C ASN A 399 -29.56 11.48 1.00
N PRO A 400 -30.65 11.75 0.25
CA PRO A 400 -31.74 12.60 0.72
C PRO A 400 -32.62 11.93 1.78
N SER A 401 -32.68 10.59 1.81
CA SER A 401 -33.48 9.83 2.78
C SER A 401 -33.05 8.36 2.83
N MET A 402 -33.48 7.64 3.88
CA MET A 402 -33.29 6.19 3.98
C MET A 402 -33.97 5.46 2.82
N GLY A 403 -35.19 5.86 2.47
CA GLY A 403 -35.96 5.26 1.37
C GLY A 403 -35.26 5.37 0.02
N TRP A 404 -34.52 6.47 -0.22
CA TRP A 404 -33.70 6.63 -1.42
C TRP A 404 -32.58 5.58 -1.50
N VAL A 405 -31.87 5.35 -0.39
CA VAL A 405 -30.81 4.32 -0.32
C VAL A 405 -31.39 2.93 -0.58
N LEU A 406 -32.51 2.60 0.07
CA LEU A 406 -33.17 1.30 -0.12
C LEU A 406 -33.61 1.10 -1.58
N GLU A 407 -34.21 2.11 -2.20
CA GLU A 407 -34.65 2.04 -3.59
C GLU A 407 -33.47 1.89 -4.57
N LYS A 408 -32.34 2.57 -4.28
CA LYS A 408 -31.08 2.36 -5.00
C LYS A 408 -30.66 0.90 -4.98
N ILE A 409 -30.63 0.28 -3.79
CA ILE A 409 -30.21 -1.11 -3.63
C ILE A 409 -31.16 -2.06 -4.36
N ARG A 410 -32.49 -1.85 -4.30
CA ARG A 410 -33.47 -2.68 -5.03
C ARG A 410 -33.26 -2.70 -6.54
N ARG A 411 -32.74 -1.62 -7.10
CA ARG A 411 -32.53 -1.45 -8.55
C ARG A 411 -31.23 -2.02 -9.06
N MET A 412 -30.33 -2.46 -8.17
CA MET A 412 -29.04 -3.04 -8.52
C MET A 412 -29.19 -4.57 -8.62
N PRO A 413 -29.14 -5.16 -9.83
CA PRO A 413 -29.34 -6.61 -10.02
C PRO A 413 -28.40 -7.49 -9.18
N ASP A 414 -27.18 -7.01 -8.92
CA ASP A 414 -26.19 -7.72 -8.12
C ASP A 414 -26.52 -7.81 -6.63
N TYR A 415 -27.58 -7.13 -6.13
CA TYR A 415 -28.13 -7.30 -4.78
C TYR A 415 -29.38 -8.19 -4.72
N ALA A 416 -29.96 -8.57 -5.86
CA ALA A 416 -31.17 -9.38 -5.90
C ALA A 416 -30.98 -10.71 -5.15
N GLY A 417 -31.88 -11.03 -4.22
CA GLY A 417 -31.85 -12.26 -3.43
C GLY A 417 -30.84 -12.27 -2.27
N ARG A 418 -29.92 -11.30 -2.18
CA ARG A 418 -28.89 -11.29 -1.13
C ARG A 418 -29.45 -10.94 0.24
N PHE A 419 -30.38 -9.99 0.30
CA PHE A 419 -31.04 -9.63 1.56
C PHE A 419 -31.99 -10.72 2.02
N GLU A 420 -32.67 -11.41 1.10
CA GLU A 420 -33.52 -12.56 1.42
C GLU A 420 -32.70 -13.74 1.95
N ALA A 421 -31.49 -13.95 1.41
CA ALA A 421 -30.57 -14.97 1.89
C ALA A 421 -30.00 -14.62 3.28
N ALA A 422 -29.61 -13.36 3.50
CA ALA A 422 -29.05 -12.89 4.77
C ALA A 422 -30.10 -12.71 5.88
N PHE A 423 -31.34 -12.37 5.51
CA PHE A 423 -32.46 -12.10 6.41
C PHE A 423 -33.75 -12.78 5.92
N PRO A 424 -33.85 -14.12 6.05
CA PRO A 424 -35.03 -14.86 5.60
C PRO A 424 -36.32 -14.34 6.21
N GLY A 425 -37.30 -14.01 5.36
CA GLY A 425 -38.61 -13.49 5.77
C GLY A 425 -38.69 -11.97 6.04
N ARG A 426 -37.55 -11.25 6.07
CA ARG A 426 -37.52 -9.78 6.19
C ARG A 426 -37.10 -9.11 4.87
N GLY A 427 -36.03 -9.61 4.24
CA GLY A 427 -35.49 -9.00 3.01
C GLY A 427 -34.87 -7.62 3.27
N LEU A 428 -34.86 -6.75 2.26
CA LEU A 428 -34.29 -5.41 2.35
C LEU A 428 -35.25 -4.40 3.00
N ASP A 429 -34.86 -3.90 4.16
CA ASP A 429 -35.47 -2.77 4.86
C ASP A 429 -34.40 -1.92 5.57
N ALA A 430 -34.83 -0.91 6.34
CA ALA A 430 -33.89 -0.02 7.02
C ALA A 430 -33.12 -0.70 8.17
N GLU A 431 -33.73 -1.67 8.85
CA GLU A 431 -33.11 -2.39 9.95
C GLU A 431 -32.11 -3.42 9.40
N THR A 432 -32.52 -4.22 8.41
CA THR A 432 -31.65 -5.26 7.82
C THR A 432 -30.44 -4.67 7.09
N LEU A 433 -30.56 -3.46 6.54
CA LEU A 433 -29.40 -2.73 6.02
C LEU A 433 -28.40 -2.41 7.14
N GLY A 434 -28.88 -1.82 8.24
CA GLY A 434 -28.06 -1.53 9.42
C GLY A 434 -27.41 -2.77 10.01
N GLU A 435 -28.19 -3.85 10.14
CA GLU A 435 -27.76 -5.15 10.64
C GLU A 435 -26.65 -5.77 9.78
N ALA A 436 -26.72 -5.63 8.46
CA ALA A 436 -25.69 -6.14 7.55
C ALA A 436 -24.36 -5.40 7.76
N PHE A 437 -24.37 -4.06 7.76
CA PHE A 437 -23.17 -3.26 8.04
C PHE A 437 -22.58 -3.57 9.42
N ALA A 438 -23.42 -3.60 10.44
CA ALA A 438 -23.02 -3.90 11.81
C ALA A 438 -22.39 -5.30 11.92
N THR A 439 -22.90 -6.29 11.18
CA THR A 439 -22.32 -7.65 11.14
C THR A 439 -20.88 -7.64 10.62
N TYR A 440 -20.62 -6.95 9.51
CA TYR A 440 -19.26 -6.84 8.98
C TYR A 440 -18.33 -6.08 9.94
N GLN A 441 -18.77 -4.92 10.44
CA GLN A 441 -17.99 -4.11 11.39
C GLN A 441 -17.66 -4.88 12.68
N ARG A 442 -18.59 -5.70 13.18
CA ARG A 442 -18.35 -6.55 14.35
C ARG A 442 -17.25 -7.57 14.15
N ALA A 443 -17.05 -8.04 12.94
CA ALA A 443 -16.04 -9.04 12.61
C ALA A 443 -14.63 -8.44 12.42
N LEU A 444 -14.47 -7.12 12.45
CA LEU A 444 -13.17 -6.43 12.36
C LEU A 444 -12.44 -6.46 13.72
N VAL A 445 -12.22 -7.67 14.25
CA VAL A 445 -11.67 -7.92 15.58
C VAL A 445 -10.16 -8.13 15.51
N SER A 446 -9.40 -7.36 16.29
CA SER A 446 -7.94 -7.36 16.31
C SER A 446 -7.40 -7.47 17.73
N GLY A 447 -6.68 -8.54 18.01
CA GLY A 447 -6.10 -8.84 19.33
C GLY A 447 -4.82 -9.66 19.22
N ASN A 448 -4.47 -10.40 20.26
CA ASN A 448 -3.23 -11.17 20.32
C ASN A 448 -1.96 -10.34 20.09
N SER A 449 -2.00 -9.06 20.49
CA SER A 449 -0.86 -8.14 20.39
C SER A 449 0.33 -8.60 21.25
N PRO A 450 1.55 -8.08 21.03
CA PRO A 450 2.68 -8.28 21.93
C PRO A 450 2.33 -8.06 23.42
N PHE A 451 1.54 -7.03 23.72
CA PHE A 451 1.02 -6.80 25.06
C PHE A 451 0.09 -7.91 25.54
N ASP A 452 -0.85 -8.35 24.70
CA ASP A 452 -1.82 -9.40 25.07
C ASP A 452 -1.11 -10.73 25.39
N ARG A 453 -0.14 -11.13 24.56
CA ARG A 453 0.66 -12.35 24.76
C ARG A 453 1.49 -12.30 26.04
N TRP A 454 2.08 -11.16 26.35
CA TRP A 454 2.81 -10.97 27.60
C TRP A 454 1.89 -10.95 28.83
N ARG A 455 0.82 -10.14 28.80
CA ARG A 455 -0.01 -9.86 29.98
C ARG A 455 -1.02 -10.96 30.28
N TYR A 456 -1.60 -11.57 29.24
CA TYR A 456 -2.69 -12.54 29.33
C TYR A 456 -2.28 -13.93 28.84
N GLY A 457 -1.31 -14.02 27.92
CA GLY A 457 -0.78 -15.29 27.40
C GLY A 457 0.35 -15.90 28.25
N GLY A 458 0.97 -15.13 29.14
CA GLY A 458 2.09 -15.60 29.97
C GLY A 458 3.43 -15.71 29.21
N GLU A 459 3.52 -15.19 27.99
CA GLU A 459 4.74 -15.19 27.19
C GLU A 459 5.69 -14.08 27.67
N ALA A 460 6.61 -14.44 28.57
CA ALA A 460 7.49 -13.47 29.23
C ALA A 460 8.23 -12.54 28.27
N GLU A 461 8.70 -13.05 27.13
CA GLU A 461 9.47 -12.29 26.14
C GLU A 461 8.65 -11.68 25.00
N ALA A 462 7.31 -11.78 25.05
CA ALA A 462 6.46 -11.21 24.00
C ALA A 462 6.43 -9.67 24.00
N LEU A 463 6.76 -9.04 25.13
CA LEU A 463 6.77 -7.57 25.27
C LEU A 463 8.20 -7.05 25.51
N ASP A 464 8.61 -6.06 24.73
CA ASP A 464 9.93 -5.42 24.86
C ASP A 464 10.13 -4.76 26.25
N PRO A 465 11.35 -4.76 26.82
CA PRO A 465 11.61 -4.14 28.12
C PRO A 465 11.20 -2.66 28.22
N ALA A 466 11.32 -1.86 27.16
CA ALA A 466 10.86 -0.47 27.14
C ALA A 466 9.33 -0.39 27.23
N ALA A 467 8.62 -1.22 26.48
CA ALA A 467 7.17 -1.30 26.55
C ALA A 467 6.66 -1.81 27.93
N ARG A 468 7.41 -2.69 28.61
CA ARG A 468 7.10 -3.10 30.00
C ARG A 468 7.21 -1.92 30.97
N ARG A 469 8.26 -1.09 30.86
CA ARG A 469 8.40 0.14 31.65
C ARG A 469 7.28 1.14 31.32
N GLY A 470 6.96 1.29 30.03
CA GLY A 470 5.86 2.10 29.54
C GLY A 470 4.50 1.69 30.12
N PHE A 471 4.22 0.40 30.22
CA PHE A 471 3.01 -0.10 30.89
C PHE A 471 2.97 0.25 32.38
N GLY A 472 4.12 0.16 33.07
CA GLY A 472 4.26 0.61 34.45
C GLY A 472 3.97 2.10 34.64
N LEU A 473 4.41 2.94 33.69
CA LEU A 473 4.08 4.37 33.66
C LEU A 473 2.59 4.58 33.39
N PHE A 474 2.04 3.90 32.39
CA PHE A 474 0.64 4.00 31.96
C PHE A 474 -0.36 3.72 33.09
N THR A 475 -0.07 2.71 33.91
CA THR A 475 -0.92 2.30 35.05
C THR A 475 -0.55 3.00 36.36
N GLY A 476 0.66 3.57 36.44
CA GLY A 476 1.20 4.25 37.61
C GLY A 476 1.28 5.76 37.41
N LYS A 477 2.51 6.27 37.27
CA LYS A 477 2.84 7.70 37.27
C LYS A 477 2.02 8.52 36.26
N ALA A 478 1.88 8.05 35.02
CA ALA A 478 1.16 8.74 33.97
C ALA A 478 -0.37 8.69 34.14
N GLY A 479 -0.89 7.72 34.91
CA GLY A 479 -2.31 7.63 35.26
C GLY A 479 -3.27 7.41 34.07
N CYS A 480 -2.78 7.07 32.88
CA CYS A 480 -3.58 6.91 31.67
C CYS A 480 -4.69 5.86 31.82
N ALA A 481 -4.44 4.82 32.62
CA ALA A 481 -5.39 3.75 32.91
C ALA A 481 -6.68 4.21 33.62
N ALA A 482 -6.74 5.45 34.11
CA ALA A 482 -7.94 6.03 34.72
C ALA A 482 -9.10 6.17 33.71
N CYS A 483 -8.80 6.50 32.45
CA CYS A 483 -9.77 6.51 31.35
C CYS A 483 -9.55 5.33 30.39
N HIS A 484 -8.29 4.96 30.15
CA HIS A 484 -7.95 3.86 29.25
C HIS A 484 -7.78 2.54 30.01
N THR A 485 -8.91 2.02 30.48
CA THR A 485 -8.96 0.92 31.45
C THR A 485 -8.28 -0.37 30.99
N VAL A 486 -7.65 -1.06 31.94
CA VAL A 486 -6.95 -2.35 31.75
C VAL A 486 -7.56 -3.38 32.71
N GLY A 487 -8.24 -4.38 32.18
CA GLY A 487 -8.88 -5.43 32.97
C GLY A 487 -7.95 -6.60 33.29
N GLY A 488 -8.42 -7.48 34.19
CA GLY A 488 -7.67 -8.65 34.66
C GLY A 488 -7.45 -9.73 33.60
N GLU A 489 -8.44 -9.93 32.73
CA GLU A 489 -8.46 -10.98 31.70
C GLU A 489 -8.40 -10.42 30.26
N SER A 490 -8.74 -9.14 30.10
CA SER A 490 -8.74 -8.44 28.82
C SER A 490 -8.58 -6.94 29.03
N ALA A 491 -8.21 -6.20 27.99
CA ALA A 491 -8.13 -4.75 28.03
C ALA A 491 -8.64 -4.15 26.72
N LEU A 492 -9.67 -3.32 26.78
CA LEU A 492 -10.11 -2.52 25.63
C LEU A 492 -9.46 -1.13 25.61
N PHE A 493 -8.75 -0.75 26.68
CA PHE A 493 -8.09 0.56 26.81
C PHE A 493 -9.06 1.73 26.61
N THR A 494 -10.26 1.63 27.16
CA THR A 494 -11.26 2.70 27.14
C THR A 494 -12.30 2.46 28.24
N ASP A 495 -12.81 3.53 28.81
CA ASP A 495 -13.99 3.58 29.69
C ASP A 495 -15.28 3.82 28.88
N ASN A 496 -15.16 4.18 27.59
CA ASN A 496 -16.22 4.72 26.73
C ASN A 496 -16.93 5.97 27.27
N ASP A 497 -16.37 6.61 28.31
CA ASP A 497 -16.94 7.81 28.91
C ASP A 497 -16.49 9.07 28.15
N MET A 498 -17.07 10.20 28.56
CA MET A 498 -16.96 11.47 27.87
C MET A 498 -16.09 12.44 28.67
N HIS A 499 -14.92 12.80 28.13
CA HIS A 499 -13.94 13.64 28.83
C HIS A 499 -13.53 14.85 28.00
N ASN A 500 -13.25 15.95 28.68
CA ASN A 500 -12.71 17.16 28.06
C ASN A 500 -11.20 17.21 28.31
N THR A 501 -10.42 17.13 27.25
CA THR A 501 -8.95 17.26 27.25
C THR A 501 -8.48 18.68 26.94
N GLY A 502 -9.42 19.57 26.59
CA GLY A 502 -9.17 20.94 26.18
C GLY A 502 -8.93 21.13 24.68
N VAL A 503 -8.80 20.07 23.88
CA VAL A 503 -8.62 20.21 22.41
C VAL A 503 -9.79 20.93 21.76
N GLY A 504 -11.03 20.50 22.05
CA GLY A 504 -12.22 21.17 21.50
C GLY A 504 -12.36 22.63 21.93
N TYR A 505 -11.95 22.95 23.17
CA TYR A 505 -11.90 24.32 23.67
C TYR A 505 -10.92 25.17 22.87
N ARG A 506 -9.68 24.68 22.70
CA ARG A 506 -8.63 25.35 21.93
C ARG A 506 -9.11 25.68 20.52
N GLU A 507 -9.73 24.73 19.84
CA GLU A 507 -10.29 24.94 18.49
C GLU A 507 -11.44 25.96 18.49
N SER A 508 -12.34 25.87 19.47
CA SER A 508 -13.48 26.80 19.56
C SER A 508 -13.05 28.25 19.85
N MET A 509 -11.96 28.40 20.59
CA MET A 509 -11.37 29.70 20.93
C MET A 509 -10.28 30.14 19.94
N TYR A 510 -9.97 29.30 18.95
CA TYR A 510 -8.88 29.51 18.01
C TYR A 510 -9.09 30.79 17.19
N ARG A 511 -8.03 31.59 17.12
CA ARG A 511 -7.92 32.65 16.12
C ARG A 511 -6.92 32.17 15.07
N PRO A 512 -7.33 31.98 13.80
CA PRO A 512 -6.40 31.54 12.77
C PRO A 512 -5.25 32.56 12.64
N PRO A 513 -4.00 32.09 12.53
CA PRO A 513 -2.88 32.95 12.20
C PRO A 513 -3.06 33.50 10.78
N SER A 514 -2.39 34.61 10.47
CA SER A 514 -2.43 35.17 9.12
C SER A 514 -1.79 34.25 8.07
N ARG A 515 -0.84 33.41 8.49
CA ARG A 515 -0.19 32.40 7.66
C ARG A 515 -0.11 31.07 8.40
N LYS A 516 -0.25 29.98 7.66
CA LYS A 516 -0.14 28.62 8.18
C LYS A 516 0.86 27.82 7.34
N PRO A 517 1.81 27.09 7.96
CA PRO A 517 2.61 26.11 7.26
C PRO A 517 1.73 24.97 6.75
N VAL A 518 1.91 24.62 5.48
CA VAL A 518 1.25 23.50 4.80
C VAL A 518 2.30 22.62 4.17
N LEU A 519 2.33 21.35 4.58
CA LEU A 519 3.17 20.31 3.99
C LEU A 519 2.59 19.89 2.64
N LEU A 520 3.29 20.18 1.54
CA LEU A 520 2.86 19.86 0.17
C LEU A 520 3.39 18.51 -0.32
N ALA A 521 4.60 18.15 0.10
CA ALA A 521 5.30 16.91 -0.22
C ALA A 521 6.27 16.59 0.91
N PRO A 522 6.84 15.39 0.99
CA PRO A 522 7.78 15.08 2.05
C PRO A 522 8.95 16.08 2.14
N GLY A 523 9.13 16.66 3.32
CA GLY A 523 10.11 17.74 3.56
C GLY A 523 9.86 19.07 2.86
N VAL A 524 8.71 19.25 2.18
CA VAL A 524 8.35 20.48 1.47
C VAL A 524 7.18 21.16 2.14
N THR A 525 7.47 22.22 2.90
CA THR A 525 6.48 23.04 3.58
C THR A 525 6.42 24.42 2.95
N VAL A 526 5.20 24.93 2.73
CA VAL A 526 4.97 26.31 2.27
C VAL A 526 4.10 27.06 3.26
N GLU A 527 4.35 28.35 3.40
CA GLU A 527 3.48 29.24 4.17
C GLU A 527 2.31 29.70 3.31
N VAL A 528 1.10 29.31 3.69
CA VAL A 528 -0.14 29.71 3.01
C VAL A 528 -0.79 30.84 3.77
N ASP A 529 -1.13 31.93 3.07
CA ASP A 529 -1.92 33.01 3.63
C ASP A 529 -3.37 32.55 3.85
N MET A 530 -3.84 32.63 5.10
CA MET A 530 -5.17 32.15 5.45
C MET A 530 -6.27 32.98 4.78
N ALA A 531 -6.02 34.22 4.38
CA ALA A 531 -6.98 35.01 3.61
C ALA A 531 -7.27 34.37 2.25
N VAL A 532 -6.29 33.70 1.63
CA VAL A 532 -6.50 32.97 0.36
C VAL A 532 -7.39 31.75 0.61
N VAL A 533 -7.12 31.00 1.67
CA VAL A 533 -7.92 29.82 2.05
C VAL A 533 -9.37 30.21 2.32
N GLU A 534 -9.60 31.32 3.02
CA GLU A 534 -10.93 31.86 3.30
C GLU A 534 -11.72 32.25 2.05
N THR A 535 -11.06 32.60 0.93
CA THR A 535 -11.77 32.88 -0.33
C THR A 535 -12.37 31.65 -1.01
N VAL A 536 -11.86 30.46 -0.68
CA VAL A 536 -12.23 29.20 -1.35
C VAL A 536 -12.79 28.14 -0.39
N SER A 537 -12.82 28.42 0.92
CA SER A 537 -13.22 27.46 1.96
C SER A 537 -14.34 28.03 2.83
N GLU A 538 -15.30 27.18 3.18
CA GLU A 538 -16.30 27.51 4.20
C GLU A 538 -15.66 27.47 5.59
N ARG A 539 -16.08 28.39 6.48
CA ARG A 539 -15.63 28.38 7.87
C ARG A 539 -16.17 27.10 8.55
N PRO A 540 -15.30 26.27 9.15
CA PRO A 540 -15.76 25.08 9.85
C PRO A 540 -16.75 25.45 10.97
N PRO A 541 -17.88 24.73 11.11
CA PRO A 541 -18.72 24.89 12.28
C PRO A 541 -17.92 24.53 13.53
N GLY A 542 -18.11 25.27 14.63
CA GLY A 542 -17.49 24.93 15.90
C GLY A 542 -17.84 23.51 16.33
N ASP A 543 -16.87 22.79 16.90
CA ASP A 543 -17.09 21.47 17.48
C ASP A 543 -17.09 21.61 19.01
N VAL A 544 -18.30 21.51 19.58
CA VAL A 544 -18.51 21.61 21.03
C VAL A 544 -18.74 20.25 21.68
N GLY A 545 -18.43 19.15 20.97
CA GLY A 545 -18.46 17.79 21.49
C GLY A 545 -19.86 17.34 21.91
N LEU A 546 -19.94 16.65 23.05
CA LEU A 546 -21.18 16.09 23.62
C LEU A 546 -22.31 17.12 23.81
N TYR A 547 -21.98 18.41 23.99
CA TYR A 547 -22.99 19.47 24.07
C TYR A 547 -23.94 19.50 22.86
N GLU A 548 -23.48 19.13 21.66
CA GLU A 548 -24.35 19.08 20.46
C GLU A 548 -25.51 18.08 20.62
N VAL A 549 -25.34 17.09 21.52
CA VAL A 549 -26.32 16.04 21.81
C VAL A 549 -27.15 16.42 23.04
N THR A 550 -26.49 16.81 24.13
CA THR A 550 -27.16 16.98 25.44
C THR A 550 -27.72 18.38 25.65
N GLN A 551 -27.21 19.37 24.93
CA GLN A 551 -27.46 20.80 25.13
C GLN A 551 -27.14 21.32 26.54
N ASN A 552 -26.45 20.51 27.37
CA ASN A 552 -26.05 20.88 28.72
C ASN A 552 -24.69 21.61 28.68
N PRO A 553 -24.59 22.90 29.09
CA PRO A 553 -23.35 23.64 29.05
C PRO A 553 -22.15 22.97 29.75
N GLY A 554 -22.40 22.14 30.77
CA GLY A 554 -21.35 21.37 31.45
C GLY A 554 -20.75 20.21 30.63
N ASP A 555 -21.29 19.92 29.45
CA ASP A 555 -20.82 18.87 28.53
C ASP A 555 -20.03 19.40 27.33
N ARG A 556 -19.76 20.71 27.28
CA ARG A 556 -18.96 21.30 26.20
C ARG A 556 -17.58 20.67 26.13
N TRP A 557 -17.17 20.37 24.90
CA TRP A 557 -15.87 19.81 24.54
C TRP A 557 -15.54 18.46 25.18
N LYS A 558 -16.56 17.75 25.69
CA LYS A 558 -16.39 16.34 26.06
C LYS A 558 -16.47 15.47 24.83
N TYR A 559 -15.51 14.57 24.71
CA TYR A 559 -15.44 13.55 23.66
C TYR A 559 -15.25 12.18 24.28
N ARG A 560 -15.70 11.16 23.58
CA ARG A 560 -15.59 9.77 24.01
C ARG A 560 -14.12 9.37 24.08
N THR A 561 -13.73 8.68 25.15
CA THR A 561 -12.42 8.01 25.24
C THR A 561 -12.33 6.94 24.16
N PRO A 562 -11.44 7.05 23.15
CA PRO A 562 -11.26 5.98 22.17
C PRO A 562 -10.52 4.78 22.79
N SER A 563 -10.70 3.59 22.21
CA SER A 563 -9.82 2.47 22.51
C SER A 563 -8.41 2.77 22.00
N LEU A 564 -7.39 2.34 22.74
CA LEU A 564 -5.98 2.42 22.30
C LEU A 564 -5.50 1.16 21.58
N ARG A 565 -6.36 0.17 21.34
CA ARG A 565 -5.99 -0.98 20.52
C ARG A 565 -5.67 -0.52 19.11
N ASN A 566 -4.57 -1.01 18.55
CA ASN A 566 -4.05 -0.62 17.24
C ASN A 566 -3.76 0.89 17.08
N VAL A 567 -3.59 1.67 18.15
CA VAL A 567 -3.42 3.13 18.08
C VAL A 567 -2.19 3.57 17.27
N ALA A 568 -1.18 2.70 17.15
CA ALA A 568 -0.02 2.95 16.28
C ALA A 568 -0.37 2.97 14.78
N LEU A 569 -1.56 2.51 14.41
CA LEU A 569 -2.06 2.41 13.05
C LEU A 569 -3.18 3.41 12.75
N THR A 570 -3.41 4.42 13.60
CA THR A 570 -4.62 5.28 13.50
C THR A 570 -4.30 6.76 13.63
N ALA A 571 -3.15 7.19 13.11
CA ALA A 571 -2.83 8.62 13.02
C ALA A 571 -3.74 9.30 11.97
N PRO A 572 -3.91 10.63 11.97
CA PRO A 572 -3.60 11.54 13.07
C PRO A 572 -4.59 11.40 14.23
N TYR A 573 -4.24 11.97 15.38
CA TYR A 573 -4.91 11.71 16.66
C TYR A 573 -5.82 12.86 17.10
N MET A 574 -6.61 12.59 18.16
CA MET A 574 -7.67 13.43 18.71
C MET A 574 -8.92 13.47 17.81
N HIS A 575 -10.01 14.04 18.32
CA HIS A 575 -11.30 14.09 17.60
C HIS A 575 -11.22 14.84 16.27
N ASN A 576 -10.19 15.67 16.05
CA ASN A 576 -10.01 16.52 14.88
C ASN A 576 -8.71 16.24 14.10
N GLY A 577 -7.93 15.23 14.48
CA GLY A 577 -6.67 14.91 13.78
C GLY A 577 -5.58 15.98 13.97
N SER A 578 -5.58 16.70 15.10
CA SER A 578 -4.66 17.83 15.34
C SER A 578 -3.24 17.43 15.74
N LEU A 579 -3.00 16.17 16.09
CA LEU A 579 -1.67 15.67 16.48
C LEU A 579 -1.24 14.56 15.52
N GLY A 580 -0.01 14.64 15.00
CA GLY A 580 0.49 13.77 13.93
C GLY A 580 1.14 12.47 14.41
N SER A 581 1.61 12.43 15.66
CA SER A 581 2.39 11.30 16.20
C SER A 581 1.95 10.89 17.61
N LEU A 582 2.20 9.63 17.99
CA LEU A 582 1.96 9.16 19.37
C LEU A 582 2.80 9.95 20.38
N ARG A 583 4.01 10.38 19.99
CA ARG A 583 4.86 11.21 20.83
C ARG A 583 4.16 12.53 21.15
N GLU A 584 3.65 13.24 20.15
CA GLU A 584 2.91 14.49 20.36
C GLU A 584 1.69 14.30 21.27
N VAL A 585 0.98 13.17 21.15
CA VAL A 585 -0.14 12.83 22.04
C VAL A 585 0.35 12.68 23.48
N VAL A 586 1.40 11.89 23.71
CA VAL A 586 1.95 11.70 25.06
C VAL A 586 2.46 13.01 25.64
N GLU A 587 3.18 13.82 24.86
CA GLU A 587 3.66 15.13 25.30
C GLU A 587 2.52 16.11 25.58
N PHE A 588 1.43 16.06 24.81
CA PHE A 588 0.22 16.83 25.06
C PHE A 588 -0.40 16.49 26.41
N TYR A 589 -0.55 15.21 26.74
CA TYR A 589 -1.03 14.79 28.05
C TYR A 589 -0.01 15.07 29.16
N ASN A 590 1.30 14.97 28.88
CA ASN A 590 2.35 15.28 29.83
C ASN A 590 2.28 16.73 30.33
N ARG A 591 1.86 17.66 29.46
CA ARG A 591 1.63 19.07 29.81
C ARG A 591 0.29 19.33 30.52
N GLY A 592 -0.59 18.33 30.63
CA GLY A 592 -1.91 18.48 31.25
C GLY A 592 -2.99 19.02 30.32
N GLY A 593 -2.92 18.74 29.01
CA GLY A 593 -3.96 19.13 28.05
C GLY A 593 -4.03 20.64 27.79
N VAL A 594 -5.23 21.18 27.53
CA VAL A 594 -5.47 22.62 27.39
C VAL A 594 -6.40 23.13 28.50
N ASP A 595 -5.87 23.99 29.35
CA ASP A 595 -6.60 24.54 30.50
C ASP A 595 -7.89 25.28 30.08
N ASN A 596 -8.98 24.98 30.79
CA ASN A 596 -10.29 25.61 30.65
C ASN A 596 -11.21 25.24 31.82
N GLU A 597 -12.28 26.01 32.04
CA GLU A 597 -13.21 25.84 33.17
C GLU A 597 -13.90 24.46 33.26
N LEU A 598 -13.99 23.73 32.14
CA LEU A 598 -14.65 22.43 32.05
C LEU A 598 -13.66 21.28 31.82
N LEU A 599 -12.36 21.51 31.99
CA LEU A 599 -11.34 20.48 31.82
C LEU A 599 -11.63 19.30 32.76
N SER A 600 -11.45 18.06 32.27
CA SER A 600 -11.63 16.89 33.12
C SER A 600 -10.62 16.93 34.28
N PRO A 601 -11.04 16.66 35.53
CA PRO A 601 -10.13 16.67 36.69
C PRO A 601 -9.06 15.57 36.65
N LEU A 602 -9.21 14.60 35.74
CA LEU A 602 -8.22 13.55 35.49
C LEU A 602 -7.03 14.04 34.65
N ILE A 603 -7.19 15.18 33.96
CA ILE A 603 -6.17 15.76 33.10
C ILE A 603 -5.33 16.75 33.90
N ARG A 604 -4.05 16.43 34.06
CA ARG A 604 -3.07 17.22 34.82
C ARG A 604 -1.66 17.01 34.28
N PRO A 605 -0.70 17.90 34.53
CA PRO A 605 0.69 17.67 34.18
C PRO A 605 1.20 16.35 34.80
N LEU A 606 1.94 15.57 34.01
CA LEU A 606 2.39 14.23 34.41
C LEU A 606 3.87 14.19 34.83
N GLU A 607 4.62 15.24 34.50
CA GLU A 607 6.05 15.39 34.83
C GLU A 607 6.90 14.19 34.36
N LEU A 608 6.58 13.65 33.18
CA LEU A 608 7.36 12.61 32.52
C LEU A 608 8.61 13.20 31.90
N SER A 609 9.74 12.51 32.09
CA SER A 609 10.99 12.76 31.37
C SER A 609 10.92 12.25 29.93
N GLU A 610 11.84 12.69 29.07
CA GLU A 610 11.93 12.24 27.66
C GLU A 610 11.97 10.71 27.53
N GLY A 611 12.77 10.03 28.37
CA GLY A 611 12.85 8.56 28.35
C GLY A 611 11.56 7.87 28.82
N GLU A 612 10.82 8.47 29.75
CA GLU A 612 9.50 7.95 30.16
C GLU A 612 8.46 8.15 29.06
N VAL A 613 8.55 9.25 28.29
CA VAL A 613 7.72 9.46 27.10
C VAL A 613 8.03 8.38 26.05
N ASP A 614 9.30 8.09 25.78
CA ASP A 614 9.72 7.03 24.85
C ASP A 614 9.18 5.66 25.26
N ASP A 615 9.33 5.29 26.54
CA ASP A 615 8.82 4.03 27.08
C ASP A 615 7.30 3.92 26.93
N LEU A 616 6.56 5.02 27.18
CA LEU A 616 5.10 5.04 27.02
C LEU A 616 4.69 4.90 25.55
N VAL A 617 5.40 5.55 24.62
CA VAL A 617 5.18 5.38 23.17
C VAL A 617 5.48 3.94 22.75
N ALA A 618 6.55 3.32 23.24
CA ALA A 618 6.86 1.92 22.97
C ALA A 618 5.73 0.99 23.46
N PHE A 619 5.15 1.27 24.63
CA PHE A 619 3.97 0.56 25.12
C PHE A 619 2.77 0.72 24.18
N LEU A 620 2.43 1.94 23.74
CA LEU A 620 1.30 2.16 22.82
C LEU A 620 1.49 1.44 21.48
N LYS A 621 2.73 1.39 20.97
CA LYS A 621 3.08 0.63 19.75
C LYS A 621 2.88 -0.88 19.91
N SER A 622 3.02 -1.41 21.13
CA SER A 622 2.82 -2.84 21.44
C SER A 622 1.35 -3.30 21.45
N LEU A 623 0.38 -2.38 21.32
CA LEU A 623 -1.06 -2.66 21.37
C LEU A 623 -1.66 -3.06 20.01
N THR A 624 -0.81 -3.29 19.01
CA THR A 624 -1.23 -3.68 17.65
C THR A 624 -1.41 -5.18 17.56
N GLY A 625 -2.58 -5.64 17.12
CA GLY A 625 -2.87 -7.07 16.96
C GLY A 625 -2.07 -7.71 15.83
N ASP A 626 -1.77 -9.00 15.96
CA ASP A 626 -0.98 -9.74 14.96
C ASP A 626 -1.80 -10.19 13.75
N ASN A 627 -3.13 -10.11 13.83
CA ASN A 627 -4.07 -10.51 12.79
C ASN A 627 -4.55 -9.33 11.92
N VAL A 628 -3.96 -8.14 12.07
CA VAL A 628 -4.32 -6.93 11.29
C VAL A 628 -4.15 -7.17 9.78
N GLU A 629 -3.07 -7.85 9.37
CA GLU A 629 -2.80 -8.11 7.95
C GLU A 629 -3.88 -8.98 7.30
N LEU A 630 -4.43 -9.94 8.06
CA LEU A 630 -5.52 -10.81 7.61
C LEU A 630 -6.81 -10.01 7.37
N ILE A 631 -7.11 -9.03 8.24
CA ILE A 631 -8.29 -8.17 8.10
C ILE A 631 -8.15 -7.25 6.87
N ILE A 632 -6.94 -6.71 6.63
CA ILE A 632 -6.63 -5.90 5.44
C ILE A 632 -6.76 -6.75 4.15
N ALA A 633 -6.26 -7.99 4.17
CA ALA A 633 -6.37 -8.90 3.04
C ALA A 633 -7.83 -9.21 2.67
N ASP A 634 -8.71 -9.39 3.66
CA ASP A 634 -10.15 -9.60 3.44
C ASP A 634 -10.83 -8.39 2.79
N ALA A 635 -10.47 -7.20 3.26
CA ALA A 635 -10.97 -5.94 2.75
C ALA A 635 -10.67 -5.77 1.26
N PHE A 636 -9.43 -6.06 0.84
CA PHE A 636 -9.01 -5.98 -0.57
C PHE A 636 -9.65 -7.05 -1.46
N ALA A 637 -10.36 -8.03 -0.91
CA ALA A 637 -11.12 -9.01 -1.69
C ALA A 637 -12.53 -8.51 -2.04
N ALA A 638 -12.99 -7.42 -1.42
CA ALA A 638 -14.31 -6.85 -1.69
C ALA A 638 -14.31 -6.04 -3.00
N PRO A 639 -15.37 -6.16 -3.83
CA PRO A 639 -15.52 -5.31 -5.01
C PRO A 639 -15.83 -3.86 -4.59
N VAL A 640 -15.15 -2.89 -5.20
CA VAL A 640 -15.28 -1.44 -4.89
C VAL A 640 -16.51 -0.80 -5.58
N GLY A 641 -17.19 -1.55 -6.44
CA GLY A 641 -18.36 -1.05 -7.18
C GLY A 641 -18.01 -0.15 -8.36
N ASP A 642 -16.77 -0.21 -8.87
CA ASP A 642 -16.36 0.49 -10.09
C ASP A 642 -17.03 -0.18 -11.30
N ILE A 643 -18.09 0.45 -11.79
CA ILE A 643 -18.89 -0.03 -12.92
C ILE A 643 -18.90 0.97 -14.06
N THR A 644 -18.91 0.48 -15.29
CA THR A 644 -19.00 1.30 -16.49
C THR A 644 -20.46 1.65 -16.80
N ARG A 645 -20.70 2.68 -17.65
CA ARG A 645 -22.05 3.07 -18.05
C ARG A 645 -22.89 1.93 -18.66
N ASP A 646 -22.24 0.99 -19.34
CA ASP A 646 -22.89 -0.15 -19.98
C ASP A 646 -23.16 -1.32 -19.01
N ASP A 647 -22.71 -1.21 -17.76
CA ASP A 647 -22.95 -2.23 -16.75
C ASP A 647 -24.43 -2.21 -16.31
N PRO A 648 -25.12 -3.36 -16.25
CA PRO A 648 -26.53 -3.42 -15.86
C PRO A 648 -26.79 -2.92 -14.43
N ASN A 649 -25.75 -2.82 -13.60
CA ASN A 649 -25.81 -2.29 -12.25
C ASN A 649 -25.52 -0.77 -12.19
N TRP A 650 -25.39 -0.07 -13.33
CA TRP A 650 -25.23 1.38 -13.42
C TRP A 650 -26.49 2.13 -12.97
N SER A 651 -26.36 2.88 -11.86
CA SER A 651 -27.45 3.65 -11.25
C SER A 651 -27.44 5.16 -11.53
N HIS A 652 -26.32 5.69 -12.04
CA HIS A 652 -26.08 7.14 -12.09
C HIS A 652 -26.95 7.89 -13.13
N ASP A 653 -27.41 7.22 -14.20
CA ASP A 653 -28.23 7.85 -15.24
C ASP A 653 -29.70 7.97 -14.78
N ASN A 654 -30.03 8.91 -13.91
CA ASN A 654 -31.39 9.48 -13.73
C ASN A 654 -32.57 8.48 -13.70
N ARG A 655 -32.38 7.21 -13.33
CA ARG A 655 -33.48 6.22 -13.31
C ARG A 655 -34.49 6.52 -12.20
N LEU A 656 -34.12 7.38 -11.24
CA LEU A 656 -34.97 7.84 -10.13
C LEU A 656 -35.82 9.08 -10.49
N ARG A 657 -35.91 9.46 -11.78
CA ARG A 657 -36.92 10.43 -12.26
C ARG A 657 -38.29 9.80 -12.41
#